data_AF-A0AAN0NDA0-F1
#
_entry.id   AF-A0AAN0NDA0-F1
#
_cell.length_a   1.000
_cell.length_b   1.000
_cell.length_c   1.000
_cell.angle_alpha   90.00
_cell.angle_beta   90.00
_cell.angle_gamma   90.00
#
_symmetry.space_group_name_H-M   'P 1'
#
loop_
_entity.id
_entity.type
_entity.pdbx_description
1 polymer ?
#
loop_
_entity_poly.entity_id
_entity_poly.type
_entity_poly.pdbx_seq_one_letter_code
_entity_poly.pdbx_strand_id
1 'polypeptide(L)'
;MKKFLLAVLTLALCVSPFAMPVYADDAIEPTIQFDETSQKMMHDVFTLLKDNKDKTDAEKIEIVSGYFLDTPYVANRLVGSNTQPEELVIALNELDCFTFLDYIETFKRSKNEEDFVNQLKTVRYINGNVEYLSRKHFYSDWYSENQILATDLLTQPEFSEFVQTDTVELNQGAKGVYIPGLDVRERDINYVPRDKVSNVLPLLKTGDYIGIRKNIVGLDVTHTGIVIEKQDGVYMRHASSSKSALKVVDQKITDYLDINTSVAGLLFFRSNAQFEQIHGTVNIEFKDEAGNTIKETLTESLPYGEPFNIAAPNLPGYEFVRATDNTGIVQDTNTVTFTYRYTSEAFDIQFDDTSKRMIDDVFTLLRQNNLKTDAEKLEIISAYFLETPYVANRLVGSTTDPEQLVIALNELDCFTFLDYIESFKQSHSVEDFINNLKNVRYRDAKVDYLHRKHFYSDWYSESPIVATDLLTSPQYASIVKTDSVDLNQGANGVYIPGLVRNRDINYIPRDNVTEDVLKTFKTGDYIGIRKNIAGLDVTHTGIVIQKEDGTYMRHASSSKSSRKVVDQKLTDYLEINTSVSGLLFFRSNSEFKPFMSTATIEYKDELGNVLMDAQDVNLKLMESYKFEAPTIEGYALVTDSTAEGIANSDVLSINFIYKKVDGIDPIEKDKNTGTLPKNRSKRNSCIFWRCTSHFIWNSHFIGFENEKK
;
A
#
# COMPACT_ATOMS: atom_id res chain seq x y z
N MET A 1 -6.68 80.52 13.29
CA MET A 1 -7.51 79.51 13.97
C MET A 1 -6.75 78.19 13.94
N LYS A 2 -6.68 77.52 15.10
CA LYS A 2 -5.80 76.37 15.49
C LYS A 2 -5.86 75.20 14.48
N LYS A 3 -4.86 74.32 14.25
CA LYS A 3 -3.40 74.18 14.42
C LYS A 3 -3.06 72.73 13.92
N PHE A 4 -2.01 72.55 13.09
CA PHE A 4 -1.01 71.43 13.11
C PHE A 4 -1.47 69.98 12.77
N LEU A 5 -0.71 69.03 12.16
CA LEU A 5 0.67 68.91 11.63
C LEU A 5 0.84 67.55 10.87
N LEU A 6 1.79 67.51 9.92
CA LEU A 6 2.69 66.43 9.39
C LEU A 6 2.38 64.91 9.44
N ALA A 7 2.58 64.32 8.24
CA ALA A 7 3.56 63.28 7.84
C ALA A 7 3.76 61.99 8.66
N VAL A 8 3.75 60.83 7.99
CA VAL A 8 4.94 60.10 7.47
C VAL A 8 4.48 58.90 6.64
N LEU A 9 5.20 58.69 5.54
CA LEU A 9 5.07 57.64 4.54
C LEU A 9 5.68 56.32 5.08
N THR A 10 4.88 55.24 5.17
CA THR A 10 5.42 53.87 5.24
C THR A 10 4.73 53.00 4.19
N LEU A 11 5.58 52.46 3.33
CA LEU A 11 5.27 51.61 2.18
C LEU A 11 4.71 50.27 2.67
N ALA A 12 3.38 50.13 2.67
CA ALA A 12 2.70 48.86 2.89
C ALA A 12 2.47 48.17 1.53
N LEU A 13 3.39 47.29 1.16
CA LEU A 13 3.13 46.24 0.17
C LEU A 13 2.12 45.26 0.79
N CYS A 14 0.83 45.51 0.57
CA CYS A 14 -0.22 44.52 0.78
C CYS A 14 -0.03 43.39 -0.23
N VAL A 15 0.78 42.39 0.14
CA VAL A 15 0.70 41.06 -0.46
C VAL A 15 -0.58 40.46 0.11
N SER A 16 -1.59 40.35 -0.74
CA SER A 16 -2.83 39.61 -0.47
C SER A 16 -2.50 38.23 0.09
N PRO A 17 -3.26 37.71 1.06
CA PRO A 17 -3.19 36.29 1.37
C PRO A 17 -3.65 35.54 0.12
N PHE A 18 -2.69 34.98 -0.62
CA PHE A 18 -2.94 33.88 -1.53
C PHE A 18 -3.52 32.77 -0.65
N ALA A 19 -4.85 32.67 -0.64
CA ALA A 19 -5.52 31.42 -0.37
C ALA A 19 -4.99 30.45 -1.44
N MET A 20 -4.01 29.63 -1.06
CA MET A 20 -3.70 28.46 -1.86
C MET A 20 -4.95 27.58 -1.84
N PRO A 21 -5.43 27.13 -3.00
CA PRO A 21 -6.57 26.24 -3.06
C PRO A 21 -6.24 24.97 -2.29
N VAL A 22 -7.17 24.60 -1.42
CA VAL A 22 -7.31 23.24 -0.91
C VAL A 22 -7.49 22.36 -2.15
N TYR A 23 -6.44 21.66 -2.58
CA TYR A 23 -6.56 20.60 -3.56
C TYR A 23 -7.01 19.33 -2.84
N ALA A 24 -8.31 19.08 -2.95
CA ALA A 24 -8.95 17.78 -3.19
C ALA A 24 -10.44 18.00 -2.88
N ASP A 25 -11.19 18.47 -3.87
CA ASP A 25 -12.61 18.10 -3.92
C ASP A 25 -12.58 16.59 -4.22
N ASP A 26 -12.83 15.78 -3.21
CA ASP A 26 -13.19 14.38 -3.42
C ASP A 26 -14.48 14.41 -4.25
N ALA A 27 -14.35 14.23 -5.57
CA ALA A 27 -15.49 14.09 -6.45
C ALA A 27 -16.31 12.90 -5.94
N ILE A 28 -17.47 13.19 -5.35
CA ILE A 28 -18.44 12.16 -4.99
C ILE A 28 -18.82 11.48 -6.30
N GLU A 29 -18.35 10.25 -6.52
CA GLU A 29 -18.72 9.46 -7.69
C GLU A 29 -20.25 9.38 -7.77
N PRO A 30 -20.84 9.56 -8.97
CA PRO A 30 -22.28 9.55 -9.12
C PRO A 30 -22.85 8.18 -8.74
N THR A 31 -24.06 8.17 -8.20
CA THR A 31 -24.80 6.91 -7.98
C THR A 31 -25.09 6.26 -9.33
N ILE A 32 -24.74 4.98 -9.47
CA ILE A 32 -24.95 4.19 -10.70
C ILE A 32 -26.11 3.22 -10.46
N GLN A 33 -27.12 3.26 -11.35
CA GLN A 33 -28.19 2.25 -11.38
C GLN A 33 -27.93 1.26 -12.52
N PHE A 34 -27.64 0.01 -12.18
CA PHE A 34 -27.34 -1.03 -13.16
C PHE A 34 -27.87 -2.40 -12.70
N ASP A 35 -29.03 -2.80 -13.23
CA ASP A 35 -29.70 -4.04 -12.82
C ASP A 35 -29.07 -5.31 -13.43
N GLU A 36 -29.32 -6.47 -12.82
CA GLU A 36 -28.74 -7.75 -13.25
C GLU A 36 -29.08 -8.14 -14.70
N THR A 37 -30.27 -7.78 -15.20
CA THR A 37 -30.66 -8.10 -16.58
C THR A 37 -29.85 -7.25 -17.55
N SER A 38 -29.70 -5.97 -17.25
CA SER A 38 -28.84 -5.06 -18.00
C SER A 38 -27.36 -5.50 -17.94
N GLN A 39 -26.86 -5.95 -16.79
CA GLN A 39 -25.50 -6.50 -16.66
C GLN A 39 -25.30 -7.71 -17.58
N LYS A 40 -26.25 -8.65 -17.57
CA LYS A 40 -26.21 -9.80 -18.46
C LYS A 40 -26.23 -9.38 -19.94
N MET A 41 -27.09 -8.44 -20.32
CA MET A 41 -27.13 -7.93 -21.70
C MET A 41 -25.83 -7.26 -22.12
N MET A 42 -25.19 -6.50 -21.23
CA MET A 42 -23.89 -5.90 -21.48
C MET A 42 -22.83 -6.98 -21.74
N HIS A 43 -22.80 -8.00 -20.88
CA HIS A 43 -21.90 -9.15 -21.02
C HIS A 43 -22.12 -9.91 -22.33
N ASP A 44 -23.37 -10.17 -22.69
CA ASP A 44 -23.73 -10.83 -23.94
C ASP A 44 -23.25 -10.03 -25.16
N VAL A 45 -23.40 -8.69 -25.14
CA VAL A 45 -22.92 -7.81 -26.22
C VAL A 45 -21.39 -7.80 -26.33
N PHE A 46 -20.67 -7.72 -25.22
CA PHE A 46 -19.20 -7.82 -25.25
C PHE A 46 -18.73 -9.20 -25.71
N THR A 47 -19.46 -10.26 -25.38
CA THR A 47 -19.21 -11.61 -25.90
C THR A 47 -19.38 -11.66 -27.42
N LEU A 48 -20.47 -11.09 -27.95
CA LEU A 48 -20.68 -10.97 -29.39
C LEU A 48 -19.55 -10.20 -30.08
N LEU A 49 -19.06 -9.12 -29.46
CA LEU A 49 -17.94 -8.34 -30.00
C LEU A 49 -16.62 -9.13 -30.01
N LYS A 50 -16.37 -9.96 -28.99
CA LYS A 50 -15.20 -10.87 -28.95
C LYS A 50 -15.27 -11.94 -30.05
N ASP A 51 -16.43 -12.60 -30.17
CA ASP A 51 -16.66 -13.65 -31.19
C ASP A 51 -16.58 -13.11 -32.62
N ASN A 52 -16.83 -11.81 -32.79
CA ASN A 52 -16.83 -11.11 -34.07
C ASN A 52 -15.71 -10.08 -34.18
N LYS A 53 -14.59 -10.26 -33.45
CA LYS A 53 -13.49 -9.28 -33.41
C LYS A 53 -12.93 -8.90 -34.79
N ASP A 54 -12.91 -9.85 -35.73
CA ASP A 54 -12.36 -9.69 -37.08
C ASP A 54 -13.37 -9.10 -38.10
N LYS A 55 -14.60 -8.81 -37.67
CA LYS A 55 -15.64 -8.18 -38.50
C LYS A 55 -15.40 -6.69 -38.72
N THR A 56 -15.93 -6.18 -39.83
CA THR A 56 -15.92 -4.73 -40.10
C THR A 56 -16.82 -3.99 -39.12
N ASP A 57 -16.60 -2.68 -38.97
CA ASP A 57 -17.42 -1.82 -38.11
C ASP A 57 -18.91 -1.85 -38.46
N ALA A 58 -19.25 -1.88 -39.76
CA ALA A 58 -20.63 -1.96 -40.21
C ALA A 58 -21.29 -3.28 -39.79
N GLU A 59 -20.59 -4.41 -39.94
CA GLU A 59 -21.08 -5.72 -39.47
C GLU A 59 -21.22 -5.76 -37.94
N LYS A 60 -20.26 -5.18 -37.19
CA LYS A 60 -20.35 -5.07 -35.73
C LYS A 60 -21.52 -4.20 -35.28
N ILE A 61 -21.79 -3.08 -35.95
CA ILE A 61 -23.00 -2.28 -35.71
C ILE A 61 -24.25 -3.12 -35.94
N GLU A 62 -24.33 -3.87 -37.05
CA GLU A 62 -25.50 -4.68 -37.36
C GLU A 62 -25.76 -5.76 -36.28
N ILE A 63 -24.69 -6.42 -35.81
CA ILE A 63 -24.73 -7.44 -34.75
C ILE A 63 -25.14 -6.81 -33.41
N VAL A 64 -24.43 -5.79 -32.95
CA VAL A 64 -24.66 -5.17 -31.63
C VAL A 64 -26.03 -4.50 -31.58
N SER A 65 -26.38 -3.69 -32.58
CA SER A 65 -27.71 -3.07 -32.61
C SER A 65 -28.83 -4.09 -32.82
N GLY A 66 -28.53 -5.21 -33.50
CA GLY A 66 -29.47 -6.30 -33.73
C GLY A 66 -29.82 -7.08 -32.47
N TYR A 67 -28.88 -7.16 -31.52
CA TYR A 67 -29.10 -7.74 -30.19
C TYR A 67 -30.26 -7.08 -29.44
N PHE A 68 -30.49 -5.78 -29.67
CA PHE A 68 -31.54 -5.01 -29.02
C PHE A 68 -32.89 -5.07 -29.75
N LEU A 69 -33.02 -5.76 -30.89
CA LEU A 69 -34.33 -5.94 -31.52
C LEU A 69 -35.30 -6.59 -30.54
N ASP A 70 -36.55 -6.13 -30.56
CA ASP A 70 -37.61 -6.52 -29.63
C ASP A 70 -37.45 -6.07 -28.17
N THR A 71 -36.35 -5.39 -27.79
CA THR A 71 -36.22 -4.77 -26.46
C THR A 71 -37.35 -3.74 -26.24
N PRO A 72 -38.10 -3.82 -25.13
CA PRO A 72 -39.24 -2.96 -24.86
C PRO A 72 -38.92 -1.47 -24.88
N TYR A 73 -39.87 -0.68 -25.41
CA TYR A 73 -39.82 0.77 -25.30
C TYR A 73 -40.34 1.23 -23.93
N VAL A 74 -39.53 2.00 -23.20
CA VAL A 74 -39.91 2.60 -21.91
C VAL A 74 -39.48 4.06 -21.88
N ALA A 75 -40.44 4.97 -21.78
CA ALA A 75 -40.16 6.40 -21.68
C ALA A 75 -39.67 6.78 -20.27
N ASN A 76 -38.84 7.83 -20.19
CA ASN A 76 -38.38 8.43 -18.93
C ASN A 76 -37.63 7.44 -18.01
N ARG A 77 -36.81 6.56 -18.59
CA ARG A 77 -36.09 5.55 -17.81
C ARG A 77 -34.91 6.11 -17.01
N LEU A 78 -34.32 7.22 -17.45
CA LEU A 78 -33.21 7.91 -16.79
C LEU A 78 -33.69 8.71 -15.57
N VAL A 79 -32.82 8.85 -14.55
CA VAL A 79 -33.12 9.52 -13.28
C VAL A 79 -32.42 10.86 -13.19
N GLY A 80 -33.14 11.88 -12.73
CA GLY A 80 -32.63 13.23 -12.49
C GLY A 80 -33.56 14.31 -13.01
N SER A 81 -33.58 15.45 -12.32
CA SER A 81 -34.36 16.63 -12.69
C SER A 81 -33.75 17.90 -12.08
N ASN A 82 -34.43 19.04 -12.22
CA ASN A 82 -34.05 20.27 -11.52
C ASN A 82 -34.25 20.21 -9.99
N THR A 83 -34.91 19.16 -9.49
CA THR A 83 -35.23 18.97 -8.06
C THR A 83 -34.80 17.60 -7.53
N GLN A 84 -34.35 16.70 -8.40
CA GLN A 84 -33.85 15.37 -8.06
C GLN A 84 -32.41 15.24 -8.59
N PRO A 85 -31.44 14.85 -7.74
CA PRO A 85 -30.08 14.58 -8.20
C PRO A 85 -30.06 13.62 -9.38
N GLU A 86 -29.13 13.86 -10.29
CA GLU A 86 -28.88 13.01 -11.46
C GLU A 86 -28.19 11.71 -11.03
N GLU A 87 -28.59 10.59 -11.62
CA GLU A 87 -27.94 9.30 -11.43
C GLU A 87 -27.56 8.70 -12.79
N LEU A 88 -26.45 7.96 -12.85
CA LEU A 88 -26.05 7.28 -14.08
C LEU A 88 -26.84 5.97 -14.22
N VAL A 89 -27.89 5.99 -15.04
CA VAL A 89 -28.76 4.82 -15.27
C VAL A 89 -28.30 4.02 -16.50
N ILE A 90 -28.06 2.72 -16.30
CA ILE A 90 -27.74 1.72 -17.32
C ILE A 90 -28.87 0.68 -17.37
N ALA A 91 -29.86 0.91 -18.24
CA ALA A 91 -31.04 0.06 -18.41
C ALA A 91 -31.07 -0.48 -19.86
N LEU A 92 -30.27 -1.51 -20.14
CA LEU A 92 -30.13 -2.07 -21.50
C LEU A 92 -31.37 -2.86 -21.96
N ASN A 93 -32.21 -3.27 -21.02
CA ASN A 93 -33.45 -4.02 -21.24
C ASN A 93 -34.69 -3.13 -21.44
N GLU A 94 -34.57 -1.81 -21.27
CA GLU A 94 -35.69 -0.86 -21.34
C GLU A 94 -35.22 0.42 -22.01
N LEU A 95 -35.59 0.63 -23.27
CA LEU A 95 -34.98 1.66 -24.10
C LEU A 95 -36.00 2.72 -24.54
N ASP A 96 -35.55 3.95 -24.65
CA ASP A 96 -36.14 4.95 -25.54
C ASP A 96 -35.21 5.20 -26.73
N CYS A 97 -35.59 6.13 -27.62
CA CYS A 97 -34.80 6.36 -28.83
C CYS A 97 -33.43 6.97 -28.55
N PHE A 98 -33.26 7.77 -27.50
CA PHE A 98 -31.96 8.37 -27.15
C PHE A 98 -31.05 7.36 -26.45
N THR A 99 -31.57 6.67 -25.43
CA THR A 99 -30.81 5.66 -24.68
C THR A 99 -30.34 4.53 -25.59
N PHE A 100 -31.15 4.12 -26.58
CA PHE A 100 -30.69 3.18 -27.60
C PHE A 100 -29.45 3.68 -28.35
N LEU A 101 -29.41 4.95 -28.77
CA LEU A 101 -28.23 5.51 -29.43
C LEU A 101 -27.02 5.64 -28.51
N ASP A 102 -27.25 6.12 -27.29
CA ASP A 102 -26.20 6.24 -26.29
C ASP A 102 -25.49 4.91 -26.12
N TYR A 103 -26.25 3.83 -25.90
CA TYR A 103 -25.67 2.52 -25.65
C TYR A 103 -24.92 1.97 -26.87
N ILE A 104 -25.43 2.12 -28.10
CA ILE A 104 -24.70 1.65 -29.29
C ILE A 104 -23.39 2.43 -29.50
N GLU A 105 -23.42 3.76 -29.35
CA GLU A 105 -22.20 4.57 -29.46
C GLU A 105 -21.22 4.27 -28.30
N THR A 106 -21.73 4.03 -27.09
CA THR A 106 -20.90 3.64 -25.95
C THR A 106 -20.25 2.28 -26.20
N PHE A 107 -20.98 1.25 -26.63
CA PHE A 107 -20.38 -0.05 -26.96
C PHE A 107 -19.28 0.07 -28.01
N LYS A 108 -19.48 0.92 -29.02
CA LYS A 108 -18.46 1.20 -30.03
C LYS A 108 -17.16 1.74 -29.44
N ARG A 109 -17.26 2.54 -28.38
CA ARG A 109 -16.12 3.24 -27.75
C ARG A 109 -15.48 2.50 -26.58
N SER A 110 -15.99 1.32 -26.24
CA SER A 110 -15.63 0.65 -24.99
C SER A 110 -14.80 -0.60 -25.23
N LYS A 111 -13.75 -0.76 -24.43
CA LYS A 111 -12.85 -1.92 -24.51
C LYS A 111 -13.35 -3.11 -23.70
N ASN A 112 -14.16 -2.86 -22.68
CA ASN A 112 -14.74 -3.87 -21.79
C ASN A 112 -15.92 -3.25 -20.99
N GLU A 113 -16.52 -4.04 -20.11
CA GLU A 113 -17.69 -3.64 -19.31
C GLU A 113 -17.39 -2.47 -18.34
N GLU A 114 -16.18 -2.39 -17.80
CA GLU A 114 -15.78 -1.30 -16.90
C GLU A 114 -15.63 0.02 -17.67
N ASP A 115 -14.93 -0.03 -18.80
CA ASP A 115 -14.73 1.12 -19.69
C ASP A 115 -16.07 1.64 -20.25
N PHE A 116 -17.06 0.76 -20.45
CA PHE A 116 -18.40 1.14 -20.87
C PHE A 116 -19.04 2.20 -19.98
N VAL A 117 -18.90 2.07 -18.66
CA VAL A 117 -19.48 3.03 -17.71
C VAL A 117 -18.87 4.41 -17.90
N ASN A 118 -17.56 4.49 -18.09
CA ASN A 118 -16.85 5.74 -18.31
C ASN A 118 -17.19 6.35 -19.67
N GLN A 119 -17.26 5.53 -20.71
CA GLN A 119 -17.63 5.99 -22.05
C GLN A 119 -19.09 6.44 -22.12
N LEU A 120 -19.98 5.85 -21.31
CA LEU A 120 -21.37 6.30 -21.22
C LEU A 120 -21.46 7.71 -20.64
N LYS A 121 -20.65 8.02 -19.61
CA LYS A 121 -20.57 9.38 -19.04
C LYS A 121 -20.20 10.39 -20.15
N THR A 122 -19.18 10.08 -20.95
CA THR A 122 -18.72 10.93 -22.07
C THR A 122 -19.76 11.08 -23.18
N VAL A 123 -20.46 9.98 -23.53
CA VAL A 123 -21.46 9.99 -24.59
C VAL A 123 -22.68 10.80 -24.18
N ARG A 124 -23.20 10.58 -22.96
CA ARG A 124 -24.49 11.14 -22.51
C ARG A 124 -24.39 12.52 -21.86
N TYR A 125 -23.26 12.86 -21.26
CA TYR A 125 -23.10 14.08 -20.46
C TYR A 125 -22.00 15.00 -21.01
N ILE A 126 -22.21 16.31 -20.84
CA ILE A 126 -21.26 17.34 -21.18
C ILE A 126 -20.05 17.20 -20.23
N ASN A 127 -18.84 17.08 -20.79
CA ASN A 127 -17.60 16.83 -20.07
C ASN A 127 -17.60 15.58 -19.16
N GLY A 128 -18.51 14.63 -19.38
CA GLY A 128 -18.69 13.47 -18.51
C GLY A 128 -19.28 13.79 -17.13
N ASN A 129 -19.75 15.01 -16.89
CA ASN A 129 -20.32 15.41 -15.60
C ASN A 129 -21.76 14.89 -15.45
N VAL A 130 -21.98 13.95 -14.53
CA VAL A 130 -23.29 13.32 -14.29
C VAL A 130 -24.18 14.27 -13.48
N GLU A 131 -24.69 15.28 -14.17
CA GLU A 131 -25.64 16.26 -13.67
C GLU A 131 -26.78 16.45 -14.67
N TYR A 132 -27.98 16.75 -14.16
CA TYR A 132 -29.17 16.88 -15.00
C TYR A 132 -29.03 17.95 -16.07
N LEU A 133 -28.46 19.11 -15.75
CA LEU A 133 -28.23 20.19 -16.73
C LEU A 133 -27.04 19.92 -17.66
N SER A 134 -26.15 19.00 -17.28
CA SER A 134 -25.04 18.55 -18.11
C SER A 134 -25.44 17.41 -19.05
N ARG A 135 -26.61 16.77 -18.87
CA ARG A 135 -27.11 15.74 -19.78
C ARG A 135 -27.42 16.36 -21.16
N LYS A 136 -27.03 15.68 -22.24
CA LYS A 136 -27.29 16.12 -23.62
C LYS A 136 -28.76 15.86 -24.00
N HIS A 137 -29.64 16.80 -23.64
CA HIS A 137 -31.10 16.68 -23.83
C HIS A 137 -31.57 16.87 -25.28
N PHE A 138 -30.85 17.69 -26.06
CA PHE A 138 -31.15 17.91 -27.47
C PHE A 138 -30.21 17.07 -28.34
N TYR A 139 -30.72 16.54 -29.44
CA TYR A 139 -29.93 15.65 -30.30
C TYR A 139 -28.72 16.36 -30.91
N SER A 140 -28.83 17.67 -31.12
CA SER A 140 -27.73 18.49 -31.59
C SER A 140 -26.59 18.59 -30.60
N ASP A 141 -26.88 18.43 -29.31
CA ASP A 141 -25.87 18.47 -28.26
C ASP A 141 -25.02 17.20 -28.31
N TRP A 142 -25.62 16.10 -28.75
CA TRP A 142 -24.99 14.79 -28.90
C TRP A 142 -23.79 14.82 -29.86
N TYR A 143 -23.87 15.60 -30.96
CA TYR A 143 -22.77 15.74 -31.92
C TYR A 143 -21.93 17.01 -31.78
N SER A 144 -22.40 18.06 -31.08
CA SER A 144 -21.75 19.39 -31.11
C SER A 144 -21.07 19.85 -29.82
N GLU A 145 -21.32 19.22 -28.66
CA GLU A 145 -20.76 19.69 -27.37
C GLU A 145 -19.56 18.85 -26.87
N ASN A 146 -18.50 19.54 -26.44
CA ASN A 146 -17.19 19.04 -25.96
C ASN A 146 -16.39 18.22 -26.98
N GLN A 147 -16.69 16.93 -27.11
CA GLN A 147 -16.02 15.99 -28.00
C GLN A 147 -17.01 15.66 -29.12
N ILE A 148 -16.69 16.07 -30.34
CA ILE A 148 -17.53 15.83 -31.52
C ILE A 148 -17.61 14.31 -31.73
N LEU A 149 -18.70 13.70 -31.27
CA LEU A 149 -18.91 12.25 -31.32
C LEU A 149 -19.16 11.76 -32.75
N ALA A 150 -19.77 12.61 -33.57
CA ALA A 150 -20.16 12.29 -34.94
C ALA A 150 -19.99 13.49 -35.87
N THR A 151 -19.72 13.21 -37.14
CA THR A 151 -19.70 14.19 -38.22
C THR A 151 -21.11 14.40 -38.77
N ASP A 152 -21.52 15.65 -38.97
CA ASP A 152 -22.74 16.01 -39.70
C ASP A 152 -22.54 15.73 -41.20
N LEU A 153 -23.20 14.69 -41.70
CA LEU A 153 -23.10 14.29 -43.11
C LEU A 153 -23.67 15.35 -44.04
N LEU A 154 -24.61 16.18 -43.57
CA LEU A 154 -25.27 17.19 -44.37
C LEU A 154 -24.37 18.39 -44.69
N THR A 155 -23.20 18.48 -44.05
CA THR A 155 -22.15 19.42 -44.41
C THR A 155 -21.24 18.93 -45.54
N GLN A 156 -21.37 17.65 -45.94
CA GLN A 156 -20.53 17.05 -46.97
C GLN A 156 -21.03 17.39 -48.39
N PRO A 157 -20.12 17.51 -49.39
CA PRO A 157 -20.48 17.93 -50.74
C PRO A 157 -21.59 17.10 -51.40
N GLU A 158 -21.60 15.79 -51.16
CA GLU A 158 -22.57 14.84 -51.73
C GLU A 158 -24.01 15.04 -51.22
N PHE A 159 -24.21 15.76 -50.10
CA PHE A 159 -25.54 16.10 -49.58
C PHE A 159 -25.97 17.54 -49.92
N SER A 160 -25.03 18.42 -50.28
CA SER A 160 -25.23 19.87 -50.33
C SER A 160 -26.40 20.35 -51.20
N GLU A 161 -26.74 19.66 -52.29
CA GLU A 161 -27.89 20.01 -53.16
C GLU A 161 -29.26 19.73 -52.53
N PHE A 162 -29.30 18.89 -51.49
CA PHE A 162 -30.53 18.42 -50.86
C PHE A 162 -30.81 19.03 -49.49
N VAL A 163 -29.88 19.82 -48.95
CA VAL A 163 -29.93 20.31 -47.57
C VAL A 163 -30.69 21.63 -47.47
N GLN A 164 -31.46 21.75 -46.39
CA GLN A 164 -32.02 22.99 -45.89
C GLN A 164 -31.53 23.22 -44.46
N THR A 165 -31.31 24.48 -44.10
CA THR A 165 -30.91 24.88 -42.76
C THR A 165 -31.97 25.80 -42.18
N ASP A 166 -32.46 25.46 -40.99
CA ASP A 166 -33.33 26.33 -40.21
C ASP A 166 -32.65 26.65 -38.87
N THR A 167 -32.66 27.91 -38.44
CA THR A 167 -32.21 28.31 -37.10
C THR A 167 -33.33 28.07 -36.09
N VAL A 168 -33.01 27.34 -35.01
CA VAL A 168 -33.95 26.97 -33.95
C VAL A 168 -33.48 27.54 -32.62
N GLU A 169 -34.37 28.21 -31.89
CA GLU A 169 -34.15 28.59 -30.48
C GLU A 169 -34.36 27.35 -29.58
N LEU A 170 -33.34 26.50 -29.46
CA LEU A 170 -33.41 25.28 -28.66
C LEU A 170 -33.85 25.58 -27.22
N ASN A 171 -34.60 24.66 -26.65
CA ASN A 171 -35.25 24.78 -25.34
C ASN A 171 -36.46 25.72 -25.29
N GLN A 172 -36.72 26.56 -26.31
CA GLN A 172 -37.87 27.47 -26.34
C GLN A 172 -39.18 26.78 -26.74
N GLY A 173 -39.86 26.17 -25.78
CA GLY A 173 -41.16 25.55 -26.00
C GLY A 173 -42.33 26.54 -26.12
N ALA A 174 -43.46 26.05 -26.65
CA ALA A 174 -44.68 26.85 -26.87
C ALA A 174 -45.36 27.38 -25.59
N LYS A 175 -45.02 26.83 -24.41
CA LYS A 175 -45.59 27.20 -23.11
C LYS A 175 -44.50 27.56 -22.07
N GLY A 176 -43.31 27.95 -22.53
CA GLY A 176 -42.12 28.12 -21.70
C GLY A 176 -41.00 27.19 -22.13
N VAL A 177 -39.93 27.10 -21.35
CA VAL A 177 -38.78 26.24 -21.68
C VAL A 177 -39.07 24.75 -21.46
N TYR A 178 -38.47 23.87 -22.27
CA TYR A 178 -38.62 22.41 -22.11
C TYR A 178 -37.89 21.90 -20.86
N ILE A 179 -36.67 22.38 -20.63
CA ILE A 179 -35.79 22.02 -19.53
C ILE A 179 -35.56 23.28 -18.67
N PRO A 180 -36.27 23.42 -17.54
CA PRO A 180 -36.05 24.53 -16.61
C PRO A 180 -34.62 24.53 -16.05
N GLY A 181 -33.94 25.68 -16.11
CA GLY A 181 -32.56 25.84 -15.64
C GLY A 181 -31.50 25.67 -16.73
N LEU A 182 -31.89 25.23 -17.93
CA LEU A 182 -31.02 25.24 -19.11
C LEU A 182 -31.33 26.47 -19.97
N ASP A 183 -30.32 27.13 -20.51
CA ASP A 183 -30.50 28.34 -21.31
C ASP A 183 -31.17 28.05 -22.67
N VAL A 184 -31.92 29.03 -23.17
CA VAL A 184 -32.37 29.04 -24.57
C VAL A 184 -31.21 29.48 -25.44
N ARG A 185 -30.96 28.74 -26.52
CA ARG A 185 -29.83 29.02 -27.43
C ARG A 185 -30.21 28.80 -28.88
N GLU A 186 -29.72 29.67 -29.76
CA GLU A 186 -29.86 29.47 -31.20
C GLU A 186 -28.95 28.34 -31.68
N ARG A 187 -29.50 27.50 -32.56
CA ARG A 187 -28.76 26.44 -33.25
C ARG A 187 -29.23 26.34 -34.70
N ASP A 188 -28.28 26.32 -35.63
CA ASP A 188 -28.54 25.99 -37.02
C ASP A 188 -28.69 24.48 -37.18
N ILE A 189 -29.83 24.06 -37.73
CA ILE A 189 -30.16 22.66 -37.93
C ILE A 189 -30.22 22.37 -39.42
N ASN A 190 -29.22 21.64 -39.92
CA ASN A 190 -29.20 21.09 -41.27
C ASN A 190 -30.11 19.87 -41.33
N TYR A 191 -30.97 19.78 -42.34
CA TYR A 191 -31.80 18.61 -42.59
C TYR A 191 -32.07 18.45 -44.09
N VAL A 192 -32.40 17.23 -44.50
CA VAL A 192 -32.91 16.94 -45.84
C VAL A 192 -34.43 17.03 -45.81
N PRO A 193 -35.06 17.96 -46.55
CA PRO A 193 -36.51 18.07 -46.64
C PRO A 193 -37.14 16.75 -47.08
N ARG A 194 -38.32 16.45 -46.54
CA ARG A 194 -39.04 15.18 -46.74
C ARG A 194 -39.11 14.73 -48.20
N ASP A 195 -39.41 15.64 -49.12
CA ASP A 195 -39.56 15.39 -50.56
C ASP A 195 -38.23 15.06 -51.27
N LYS A 196 -37.09 15.36 -50.63
CA LYS A 196 -35.74 15.09 -51.14
C LYS A 196 -35.07 13.88 -50.51
N VAL A 197 -35.63 13.30 -49.45
CA VAL A 197 -35.01 12.19 -48.69
C VAL A 197 -34.63 11.00 -49.58
N SER A 198 -35.50 10.63 -50.52
CA SER A 198 -35.28 9.48 -51.41
C SER A 198 -33.98 9.59 -52.23
N ASN A 199 -33.52 10.81 -52.54
CA ASN A 199 -32.29 11.06 -53.29
C ASN A 199 -31.03 10.79 -52.47
N VAL A 200 -31.10 10.90 -51.14
CA VAL A 200 -29.93 10.76 -50.25
C VAL A 200 -29.81 9.38 -49.62
N LEU A 201 -30.89 8.57 -49.63
CA LEU A 201 -30.86 7.22 -49.04
C LEU A 201 -29.69 6.35 -49.55
N PRO A 202 -29.34 6.32 -50.86
CA PRO A 202 -28.22 5.52 -51.35
C PRO A 202 -26.83 5.96 -50.87
N LEU A 203 -26.71 7.14 -50.26
CA LEU A 203 -25.45 7.67 -49.72
C LEU A 203 -25.19 7.24 -48.27
N LEU A 204 -26.25 6.79 -47.58
CA LEU A 204 -26.20 6.38 -46.19
C LEU A 204 -25.60 4.98 -46.05
N LYS A 205 -24.99 4.72 -44.91
CA LYS A 205 -24.34 3.45 -44.57
C LYS A 205 -24.86 2.91 -43.26
N THR A 206 -24.78 1.59 -43.08
CA THR A 206 -25.03 0.96 -41.78
C THR A 206 -24.17 1.62 -40.69
N GLY A 207 -24.82 2.10 -39.63
CA GLY A 207 -24.19 2.82 -38.53
C GLY A 207 -24.22 4.34 -38.61
N ASP A 208 -24.79 4.92 -39.67
CA ASP A 208 -25.17 6.34 -39.64
C ASP A 208 -26.31 6.54 -38.64
N TYR A 209 -26.28 7.62 -37.88
CA TYR A 209 -27.37 8.02 -37.01
C TYR A 209 -28.35 8.90 -37.77
N ILE A 210 -29.64 8.75 -37.48
CA ILE A 210 -30.73 9.47 -38.13
C ILE A 210 -31.54 10.26 -37.10
N GLY A 211 -31.79 11.54 -37.38
CA GLY A 211 -32.70 12.39 -36.60
C GLY A 211 -33.99 12.69 -37.37
N ILE A 212 -35.15 12.56 -36.72
CA ILE A 212 -36.47 12.86 -37.31
C ILE A 212 -36.92 14.27 -36.92
N ARG A 213 -36.95 15.17 -37.89
CA ARG A 213 -37.36 16.56 -37.67
C ARG A 213 -38.84 16.76 -37.92
N LYS A 214 -39.49 17.48 -37.00
CA LYS A 214 -40.84 18.05 -37.17
C LYS A 214 -40.77 19.54 -36.86
N ASN A 215 -41.70 20.33 -37.40
CA ASN A 215 -41.75 21.77 -37.15
C ASN A 215 -42.37 22.06 -35.77
N ILE A 216 -41.65 21.73 -34.71
CA ILE A 216 -42.01 22.04 -33.32
C ILE A 216 -41.03 23.10 -32.81
N VAL A 217 -41.58 24.20 -32.28
CA VAL A 217 -40.78 25.34 -31.79
C VAL A 217 -39.84 24.87 -30.68
N GLY A 218 -38.56 25.22 -30.79
CA GLY A 218 -37.51 24.96 -29.81
C GLY A 218 -37.04 23.51 -29.68
N LEU A 219 -37.38 22.66 -30.64
CA LEU A 219 -36.85 21.28 -30.76
C LEU A 219 -36.16 21.09 -32.11
N ASP A 220 -35.02 20.42 -32.08
CA ASP A 220 -34.25 19.99 -33.24
C ASP A 220 -34.82 18.70 -33.87
N VAL A 221 -34.98 17.66 -33.05
CA VAL A 221 -35.54 16.37 -33.46
C VAL A 221 -36.62 15.91 -32.50
N THR A 222 -37.48 15.04 -33.00
CA THR A 222 -38.56 14.41 -32.21
C THR A 222 -38.37 12.92 -32.01
N HIS A 223 -37.48 12.31 -32.78
CA HIS A 223 -37.18 10.89 -32.74
C HIS A 223 -35.83 10.62 -33.38
N THR A 224 -35.23 9.47 -33.10
CA THR A 224 -33.92 9.11 -33.63
C THR A 224 -33.73 7.60 -33.74
N GLY A 225 -32.65 7.17 -34.40
CA GLY A 225 -32.31 5.77 -34.63
C GLY A 225 -31.00 5.61 -35.39
N ILE A 226 -30.75 4.39 -35.85
CA ILE A 226 -29.55 4.00 -36.60
C ILE A 226 -29.96 3.50 -37.98
N VAL A 227 -29.23 3.91 -39.00
CA VAL A 227 -29.39 3.43 -40.37
C VAL A 227 -28.85 2.01 -40.47
N ILE A 228 -29.64 1.12 -41.06
CA ILE A 228 -29.28 -0.25 -41.42
C ILE A 228 -29.55 -0.43 -42.92
N GLU A 229 -28.50 -0.66 -43.70
CA GLU A 229 -28.61 -0.98 -45.12
C GLU A 229 -28.97 -2.46 -45.29
N LYS A 230 -30.04 -2.75 -46.04
CA LYS A 230 -30.48 -4.10 -46.39
C LYS A 230 -30.60 -4.23 -47.91
N GLN A 231 -30.66 -5.46 -48.41
CA GLN A 231 -30.75 -5.76 -49.84
C GLN A 231 -31.92 -5.07 -50.54
N ASP A 232 -33.04 -4.83 -49.84
CA ASP A 232 -34.25 -4.24 -50.39
C ASP A 232 -34.43 -2.75 -50.07
N GLY A 233 -33.46 -2.13 -49.38
CA GLY A 233 -33.44 -0.69 -49.11
C GLY A 233 -32.85 -0.30 -47.76
N VAL A 234 -33.06 0.96 -47.38
CA VAL A 234 -32.48 1.57 -46.18
C VAL A 234 -33.51 1.61 -45.06
N TYR A 235 -33.14 1.04 -43.91
CA TYR A 235 -33.97 0.93 -42.72
C TYR A 235 -33.45 1.84 -41.62
N MET A 236 -34.35 2.26 -40.74
CA MET A 236 -34.04 2.83 -39.44
C MET A 236 -34.33 1.77 -38.38
N ARG A 237 -33.30 1.39 -37.61
CA ARG A 237 -33.44 0.64 -36.37
C ARG A 237 -33.63 1.63 -35.23
N HIS A 238 -34.75 1.55 -34.52
CA HIS A 238 -35.08 2.52 -33.47
C HIS A 238 -36.01 1.92 -32.41
N ALA A 239 -35.91 2.43 -31.17
CA ALA A 239 -36.85 2.15 -30.10
C ALA A 239 -38.18 2.89 -30.37
N SER A 240 -39.19 2.17 -30.84
CA SER A 240 -40.45 2.75 -31.31
C SER A 240 -41.48 2.89 -30.19
N SER A 241 -41.95 4.12 -29.94
CA SER A 241 -43.07 4.41 -29.03
C SER A 241 -44.45 4.17 -29.65
N SER A 242 -44.52 3.76 -30.93
CA SER A 242 -45.79 3.44 -31.58
C SER A 242 -46.49 2.32 -30.80
N LYS A 243 -47.79 2.49 -30.52
CA LYS A 243 -48.62 1.48 -29.83
C LYS A 243 -48.62 0.12 -30.52
N SER A 244 -48.37 0.07 -31.82
CA SER A 244 -48.29 -1.17 -32.60
C SER A 244 -46.94 -1.90 -32.46
N ALA A 245 -45.92 -1.25 -31.89
CA ALA A 245 -44.56 -1.79 -31.74
C ALA A 245 -44.13 -1.86 -30.26
N LEU A 246 -44.05 -0.70 -29.58
CA LEU A 246 -43.56 -0.53 -28.20
C LEU A 246 -42.24 -1.27 -27.90
N LYS A 247 -41.32 -1.27 -28.88
CA LYS A 247 -40.04 -1.97 -28.81
C LYS A 247 -39.07 -1.47 -29.88
N VAL A 248 -37.82 -1.90 -29.82
CA VAL A 248 -36.84 -1.70 -30.89
C VAL A 248 -37.23 -2.49 -32.13
N VAL A 249 -37.32 -1.82 -33.27
CA VAL A 249 -37.73 -2.40 -34.55
C VAL A 249 -36.89 -1.87 -35.70
N ASP A 250 -36.80 -2.67 -36.76
CA ASP A 250 -36.37 -2.20 -38.07
C ASP A 250 -37.58 -1.69 -38.86
N GLN A 251 -37.51 -0.44 -39.31
CA GLN A 251 -38.56 0.15 -40.14
C GLN A 251 -37.93 0.82 -41.36
N LYS A 252 -38.43 0.49 -42.55
CA LYS A 252 -37.96 1.12 -43.79
C LYS A 252 -38.22 2.61 -43.73
N ILE A 253 -37.22 3.43 -44.05
CA ILE A 253 -37.31 4.89 -43.87
C ILE A 253 -38.47 5.47 -44.70
N THR A 254 -38.68 4.97 -45.92
CA THR A 254 -39.80 5.37 -46.79
C THR A 254 -41.15 5.10 -46.14
N ASP A 255 -41.34 3.91 -45.58
CA ASP A 255 -42.62 3.49 -44.97
C ASP A 255 -42.88 4.29 -43.69
N TYR A 256 -41.83 4.58 -42.91
CA TYR A 256 -41.93 5.47 -41.76
C TYR A 256 -42.42 6.86 -42.18
N LEU A 257 -41.86 7.43 -43.25
CA LEU A 257 -42.26 8.73 -43.75
C LEU A 257 -43.71 8.69 -44.24
N ASP A 258 -44.12 7.70 -45.03
CA ASP A 258 -45.48 7.55 -45.55
C ASP A 258 -46.54 7.56 -44.44
N ILE A 259 -46.26 6.90 -43.32
CA ILE A 259 -47.13 6.90 -42.14
C ILE A 259 -47.08 8.25 -41.41
N ASN A 260 -45.89 8.84 -41.25
CA ASN A 260 -45.67 10.04 -40.46
C ASN A 260 -45.59 11.29 -41.35
N THR A 261 -46.73 11.70 -41.92
CA THR A 261 -46.82 12.84 -42.85
C THR A 261 -46.40 14.19 -42.27
N SER A 262 -46.34 14.32 -40.94
CA SER A 262 -45.90 15.53 -40.22
C SER A 262 -44.37 15.70 -40.14
N VAL A 263 -43.58 14.71 -40.57
CA VAL A 263 -42.12 14.82 -40.62
C VAL A 263 -41.72 15.84 -41.69
N ALA A 264 -40.98 16.86 -41.27
CA ALA A 264 -40.48 17.93 -42.13
C ALA A 264 -39.21 17.52 -42.89
N GLY A 265 -38.38 16.69 -42.28
CA GLY A 265 -37.18 16.16 -42.90
C GLY A 265 -36.33 15.32 -41.95
N LEU A 266 -35.14 14.94 -42.42
CA LEU A 266 -34.24 14.02 -41.73
C LEU A 266 -32.83 14.60 -41.59
N LEU A 267 -32.18 14.31 -40.47
CA LEU A 267 -30.79 14.63 -40.19
C LEU A 267 -29.96 13.35 -40.24
N PHE A 268 -28.70 13.43 -40.66
CA PHE A 268 -27.81 12.26 -40.72
C PHE A 268 -26.43 12.57 -40.16
N PHE A 269 -25.95 11.73 -39.26
CA PHE A 269 -24.64 11.85 -38.61
C PHE A 269 -23.87 10.55 -38.73
N ARG A 270 -22.54 10.62 -38.80
CA ARG A 270 -21.68 9.42 -38.80
C ARG A 270 -20.71 9.50 -37.64
N SER A 271 -20.75 8.50 -36.76
CA SER A 271 -19.81 8.38 -35.64
C SER A 271 -18.36 8.54 -36.09
N ASN A 272 -17.59 9.32 -35.35
CA ASN A 272 -16.16 9.51 -35.57
C ASN A 272 -15.31 8.41 -34.92
N ALA A 273 -15.92 7.54 -34.11
CA ALA A 273 -15.25 6.39 -33.52
C ALA A 273 -15.17 5.23 -34.52
N GLN A 274 -14.29 4.28 -34.25
CA GLN A 274 -14.41 2.90 -34.72
C GLN A 274 -14.70 1.99 -33.51
N PHE A 275 -15.07 0.73 -33.72
CA PHE A 275 -15.12 -0.21 -32.60
C PHE A 275 -13.73 -0.37 -31.98
N GLU A 276 -13.63 -0.06 -30.69
CA GLU A 276 -12.41 -0.32 -29.91
C GLU A 276 -12.10 -1.82 -29.91
N GLN A 277 -10.80 -2.14 -29.86
CA GLN A 277 -10.39 -3.52 -29.65
C GLN A 277 -10.81 -3.94 -28.24
N ILE A 278 -11.52 -5.06 -28.13
CA ILE A 278 -11.94 -5.57 -26.82
C ILE A 278 -10.71 -6.04 -26.05
N HIS A 279 -10.65 -5.72 -24.76
CA HIS A 279 -9.57 -6.09 -23.87
C HIS A 279 -10.03 -7.13 -22.83
N GLY A 280 -9.11 -8.00 -22.45
CA GLY A 280 -9.21 -8.86 -21.28
C GLY A 280 -8.29 -8.39 -20.15
N THR A 281 -8.41 -9.05 -19.01
CA THR A 281 -7.67 -8.70 -17.80
C THR A 281 -6.66 -9.79 -17.44
N VAL A 282 -5.38 -9.44 -17.27
CA VAL A 282 -4.34 -10.36 -16.81
C VAL A 282 -3.90 -9.98 -15.40
N ASN A 283 -4.25 -10.82 -14.43
CA ASN A 283 -3.83 -10.71 -13.04
C ASN A 283 -2.47 -11.36 -12.85
N ILE A 284 -1.52 -10.67 -12.23
CA ILE A 284 -0.14 -11.11 -12.04
C ILE A 284 0.11 -11.23 -10.54
N GLU A 285 0.13 -12.46 -10.04
CA GLU A 285 0.29 -12.78 -8.63
C GLU A 285 1.75 -13.14 -8.32
N PHE A 286 2.22 -12.73 -7.14
CA PHE A 286 3.56 -13.05 -6.64
C PHE A 286 3.43 -13.86 -5.36
N LYS A 287 3.87 -15.12 -5.39
CA LYS A 287 3.71 -16.04 -4.27
C LYS A 287 5.05 -16.62 -3.82
N ASP A 288 5.16 -16.98 -2.55
CA ASP A 288 6.26 -17.81 -2.07
C ASP A 288 6.04 -19.29 -2.40
N GLU A 289 7.01 -20.16 -2.08
CA GLU A 289 6.91 -21.61 -2.27
C GLU A 289 5.78 -22.28 -1.45
N ALA A 290 5.26 -21.61 -0.41
CA ALA A 290 4.12 -22.06 0.39
C ALA A 290 2.77 -21.56 -0.14
N GLY A 291 2.77 -20.71 -1.18
CA GLY A 291 1.58 -20.14 -1.79
C GLY A 291 1.09 -18.84 -1.14
N ASN A 292 1.83 -18.27 -0.20
CA ASN A 292 1.50 -16.98 0.40
C ASN A 292 1.83 -15.84 -0.57
N THR A 293 0.96 -14.84 -0.65
CA THR A 293 1.23 -13.61 -1.40
C THR A 293 2.41 -12.87 -0.78
N ILE A 294 3.41 -12.55 -1.57
CA ILE A 294 4.60 -11.76 -1.15
C ILE A 294 4.59 -10.33 -1.69
N LYS A 295 3.78 -10.07 -2.72
CA LYS A 295 3.60 -8.76 -3.35
C LYS A 295 2.16 -8.68 -3.89
N GLU A 296 1.58 -7.49 -3.91
CA GLU A 296 0.22 -7.27 -4.43
C GLU A 296 0.07 -7.73 -5.88
N THR A 297 -1.10 -8.27 -6.19
CA THR A 297 -1.46 -8.68 -7.55
C THR A 297 -1.50 -7.46 -8.46
N LEU A 298 -0.69 -7.46 -9.50
CA LEU A 298 -0.77 -6.44 -10.55
C LEU A 298 -1.83 -6.85 -11.56
N THR A 299 -2.46 -5.87 -12.20
CA THR A 299 -3.47 -6.12 -13.24
C THR A 299 -3.10 -5.38 -14.51
N GLU A 300 -3.05 -6.08 -15.63
CA GLU A 300 -2.83 -5.51 -16.96
C GLU A 300 -4.07 -5.69 -17.83
N SER A 301 -4.49 -4.62 -18.52
CA SER A 301 -5.54 -4.68 -19.54
C SER A 301 -4.90 -4.85 -20.92
N LEU A 302 -5.08 -6.03 -21.51
CA LEU A 302 -4.47 -6.41 -22.79
C LEU A 302 -5.53 -6.74 -23.84
N PRO A 303 -5.24 -6.59 -25.15
CA PRO A 303 -6.21 -6.93 -26.19
C PRO A 303 -6.64 -8.41 -26.17
N TYR A 304 -7.95 -8.65 -26.18
CA TYR A 304 -8.55 -9.98 -26.13
C TYR A 304 -8.19 -10.80 -27.37
N GLY A 305 -7.85 -12.08 -27.16
CA GLY A 305 -7.48 -12.99 -28.23
C GLY A 305 -6.04 -12.83 -28.74
N GLU A 306 -5.30 -11.83 -28.27
CA GLU A 306 -3.88 -11.65 -28.58
C GLU A 306 -2.99 -12.47 -27.64
N PRO A 307 -1.79 -12.90 -28.08
CA PRO A 307 -0.85 -13.61 -27.24
C PRO A 307 -0.19 -12.66 -26.23
N PHE A 308 0.07 -13.16 -25.02
CA PHE A 308 0.87 -12.47 -24.01
C PHE A 308 2.05 -13.34 -23.54
N ASN A 309 3.13 -12.68 -23.11
CA ASN A 309 4.27 -13.28 -22.44
C ASN A 309 4.79 -12.31 -21.38
N ILE A 310 4.54 -12.63 -20.11
CA ILE A 310 4.95 -11.81 -18.98
C ILE A 310 6.20 -12.42 -18.38
N ALA A 311 7.26 -11.61 -18.30
CA ALA A 311 8.51 -12.01 -17.67
C ALA A 311 8.39 -11.87 -16.15
N ALA A 312 9.00 -12.78 -15.41
CA ALA A 312 9.08 -12.68 -13.96
C ALA A 312 9.88 -11.43 -13.57
N PRO A 313 9.34 -10.51 -12.77
CA PRO A 313 10.11 -9.36 -12.30
C PRO A 313 11.19 -9.81 -11.31
N ASN A 314 12.27 -9.04 -11.25
CA ASN A 314 13.26 -9.19 -10.19
C ASN A 314 12.67 -8.66 -8.87
N LEU A 315 12.64 -9.49 -7.83
CA LEU A 315 12.19 -9.13 -6.50
C LEU A 315 13.37 -9.19 -5.52
N PRO A 316 13.93 -8.05 -5.07
CA PRO A 316 14.97 -8.04 -4.05
C PRO A 316 14.65 -8.89 -2.83
N GLY A 317 15.65 -9.61 -2.31
CA GLY A 317 15.48 -10.58 -1.23
C GLY A 317 14.82 -11.90 -1.67
N TYR A 318 14.49 -12.08 -2.94
CA TYR A 318 13.86 -13.29 -3.45
C TYR A 318 14.54 -13.81 -4.72
N GLU A 319 14.69 -15.13 -4.80
CA GLU A 319 15.07 -15.84 -6.02
C GLU A 319 13.81 -16.31 -6.75
N PHE A 320 13.73 -16.05 -8.05
CA PHE A 320 12.66 -16.56 -8.90
C PHE A 320 12.76 -18.09 -9.00
N VAL A 321 11.68 -18.79 -8.67
CA VAL A 321 11.63 -20.26 -8.70
C VAL A 321 10.96 -20.76 -9.98
N ARG A 322 9.74 -20.28 -10.26
CA ARG A 322 8.96 -20.70 -11.44
C ARG A 322 7.84 -19.73 -11.77
N ALA A 323 7.38 -19.78 -13.01
CA ALA A 323 6.20 -19.10 -13.48
C ALA A 323 5.12 -20.13 -13.84
N THR A 324 3.86 -19.78 -13.60
CA THR A 324 2.68 -20.55 -14.01
C THR A 324 1.79 -19.64 -14.85
N ASP A 325 1.34 -20.14 -16.00
CA ASP A 325 0.46 -19.44 -16.94
C ASP A 325 0.97 -18.07 -17.44
N ASN A 326 2.28 -17.82 -17.38
CA ASN A 326 2.90 -16.55 -17.78
C ASN A 326 2.96 -16.30 -19.28
N THR A 327 2.55 -17.28 -20.08
CA THR A 327 2.32 -17.15 -21.52
C THR A 327 0.96 -17.73 -21.85
N GLY A 328 0.23 -17.08 -22.75
CA GLY A 328 -1.08 -17.56 -23.16
C GLY A 328 -1.73 -16.66 -24.19
N ILE A 329 -3.03 -16.87 -24.40
CA ILE A 329 -3.90 -15.97 -25.15
C ILE A 329 -4.76 -15.23 -24.14
N VAL A 330 -4.87 -13.91 -24.30
CA VAL A 330 -5.71 -13.08 -23.43
C VAL A 330 -7.16 -13.53 -23.55
N GLN A 331 -7.76 -13.91 -22.42
CA GLN A 331 -9.17 -14.24 -22.23
C GLN A 331 -9.84 -13.12 -21.43
N ASP A 332 -11.09 -13.32 -20.98
CA ASP A 332 -11.78 -12.35 -20.11
C ASP A 332 -10.97 -12.08 -18.84
N THR A 333 -10.46 -13.14 -18.24
CA THR A 333 -9.51 -13.06 -17.13
C THR A 333 -8.48 -14.17 -17.24
N ASN A 334 -7.21 -13.80 -17.18
CA ASN A 334 -6.10 -14.71 -16.98
C ASN A 334 -5.44 -14.42 -15.64
N THR A 335 -4.86 -15.45 -15.02
CA THR A 335 -4.02 -15.28 -13.84
C THR A 335 -2.65 -15.88 -14.13
N VAL A 336 -1.62 -15.03 -14.07
CA VAL A 336 -0.22 -15.40 -14.08
C VAL A 336 0.25 -15.47 -12.64
N THR A 337 0.93 -16.56 -12.27
CA THR A 337 1.53 -16.66 -10.93
C THR A 337 3.03 -16.86 -11.05
N PHE A 338 3.79 -15.93 -10.45
CA PHE A 338 5.23 -16.07 -10.25
C PHE A 338 5.52 -16.55 -8.84
N THR A 339 6.22 -17.68 -8.72
CA THR A 339 6.65 -18.26 -7.44
C THR A 339 8.11 -17.90 -7.16
N TYR A 340 8.38 -17.45 -5.94
CA TYR A 340 9.69 -17.03 -5.47
C TYR A 340 10.10 -17.73 -4.17
N ARG A 341 11.41 -17.76 -3.90
CA ARG A 341 12.01 -18.25 -2.66
C ARG A 341 12.73 -17.09 -1.97
N TYR A 342 12.48 -16.90 -0.68
CA TYR A 342 13.19 -15.89 0.10
C TYR A 342 14.68 -16.24 0.24
N THR A 343 15.57 -15.28 -0.01
CA THR A 343 17.03 -15.40 0.12
C THR A 343 17.56 -14.27 0.98
N SER A 344 18.19 -14.59 2.11
CA SER A 344 18.74 -13.61 3.05
C SER A 344 20.00 -12.89 2.56
N GLU A 345 20.55 -13.26 1.40
CA GLU A 345 21.83 -12.75 0.88
C GLU A 345 21.71 -11.48 0.01
N ALA A 346 20.48 -11.05 -0.35
CA ALA A 346 20.27 -10.10 -1.44
C ALA A 346 19.30 -8.94 -1.13
N PHE A 347 19.34 -8.38 0.08
CA PHE A 347 18.65 -7.11 0.36
C PHE A 347 19.67 -5.96 0.42
N ASP A 348 19.28 -4.80 -0.10
CA ASP A 348 20.11 -3.61 -0.08
C ASP A 348 20.07 -2.97 1.31
N ILE A 349 21.24 -2.76 1.91
CA ILE A 349 21.38 -2.10 3.22
C ILE A 349 21.64 -0.63 2.97
N GLN A 350 20.62 0.20 3.21
CA GLN A 350 20.73 1.64 3.12
C GLN A 350 21.30 2.17 4.43
N PHE A 351 22.61 2.41 4.48
CA PHE A 351 23.31 2.73 5.72
C PHE A 351 24.42 3.75 5.49
N ASP A 352 24.10 5.01 5.81
CA ASP A 352 24.96 6.16 5.57
C ASP A 352 26.11 6.28 6.59
N ASP A 353 27.15 7.05 6.24
CA ASP A 353 28.35 7.18 7.07
C ASP A 353 28.11 7.99 8.36
N THR A 354 27.09 8.84 8.41
CA THR A 354 26.72 9.54 9.65
C THR A 354 26.11 8.57 10.64
N SER A 355 25.19 7.73 10.17
CA SER A 355 24.60 6.65 10.95
C SER A 355 25.64 5.67 11.48
N LYS A 356 26.67 5.32 10.69
CA LYS A 356 27.81 4.49 11.16
C LYS A 356 28.54 5.13 12.35
N ARG A 357 28.89 6.42 12.24
CA ARG A 357 29.54 7.14 13.34
C ARG A 357 28.66 7.21 14.58
N MET A 358 27.35 7.42 14.41
CA MET A 358 26.41 7.42 15.54
C MET A 358 26.34 6.05 16.24
N ILE A 359 26.45 4.95 15.51
CA ILE A 359 26.56 3.61 16.10
C ILE A 359 27.84 3.49 16.95
N ASP A 360 28.99 3.93 16.42
CA ASP A 360 30.26 3.88 17.14
C ASP A 360 30.25 4.75 18.41
N ASP A 361 29.61 5.93 18.34
CA ASP A 361 29.40 6.81 19.50
C ASP A 361 28.56 6.13 20.57
N VAL A 362 27.44 5.49 20.19
CA VAL A 362 26.59 4.76 21.13
C VAL A 362 27.33 3.58 21.76
N PHE A 363 28.11 2.81 21.00
CA PHE A 363 28.95 1.75 21.57
C PHE A 363 30.00 2.30 22.54
N THR A 364 30.59 3.46 22.22
CA THR A 364 31.52 4.13 23.13
C THR A 364 30.83 4.52 24.44
N LEU A 365 29.63 5.11 24.37
CA LEU A 365 28.82 5.44 25.55
C LEU A 365 28.49 4.21 26.38
N LEU A 366 28.07 3.11 25.75
CA LEU A 366 27.74 1.87 26.44
C LEU A 366 28.97 1.24 27.12
N ARG A 367 30.15 1.29 26.48
CA ARG A 367 31.41 0.81 27.06
C ARG A 367 31.82 1.63 28.29
N GLN A 368 31.73 2.95 28.21
CA GLN A 368 32.03 3.85 29.34
C GLN A 368 31.06 3.66 30.52
N ASN A 369 29.83 3.24 30.23
CA ASN A 369 28.76 3.04 31.21
C ASN A 369 28.43 1.55 31.42
N ASN A 370 29.37 0.64 31.15
CA ASN A 370 29.11 -0.80 31.11
C ASN A 370 28.60 -1.38 32.45
N LEU A 371 29.00 -0.78 33.56
CA LEU A 371 28.59 -1.20 34.91
C LEU A 371 27.29 -0.54 35.41
N LYS A 372 26.72 0.39 34.65
CA LYS A 372 25.43 1.01 34.98
C LYS A 372 24.29 0.01 34.84
N THR A 373 23.20 0.27 35.55
CA THR A 373 21.97 -0.51 35.43
C THR A 373 21.37 -0.35 34.02
N ASP A 374 20.53 -1.29 33.61
CA ASP A 374 19.88 -1.26 32.29
C ASP A 374 19.02 -0.01 32.10
N ALA A 375 18.33 0.45 33.14
CA ALA A 375 17.56 1.69 33.11
C ALA A 375 18.46 2.92 32.88
N GLU A 376 19.62 2.99 33.54
CA GLU A 376 20.60 4.06 33.33
C GLU A 376 21.21 4.01 31.92
N LYS A 377 21.59 2.82 31.44
CA LYS A 377 22.13 2.64 30.08
C LYS A 377 21.11 3.07 29.03
N LEU A 378 19.87 2.66 29.20
CA LEU A 378 18.78 3.04 28.30
C LEU A 378 18.55 4.54 28.30
N GLU A 379 18.56 5.18 29.47
CA GLU A 379 18.46 6.64 29.55
C GLU A 379 19.62 7.32 28.80
N ILE A 380 20.85 6.84 28.99
CA ILE A 380 22.04 7.38 28.32
C ILE A 380 21.95 7.26 26.80
N ILE A 381 21.66 6.06 26.28
CA ILE A 381 21.64 5.86 24.82
C ILE A 381 20.42 6.50 24.16
N SER A 382 19.27 6.54 24.82
CA SER A 382 18.10 7.22 24.27
C SER A 382 18.25 8.74 24.31
N ALA A 383 18.95 9.29 25.32
CA ALA A 383 19.26 10.71 25.40
C ALA A 383 20.24 11.18 24.32
N TYR A 384 21.13 10.29 23.84
CA TYR A 384 22.02 10.60 22.69
C TYR A 384 21.24 11.03 21.44
N PHE A 385 20.01 10.52 21.28
CA PHE A 385 19.15 10.87 20.14
C PHE A 385 18.28 12.11 20.36
N LEU A 386 18.29 12.75 21.54
CA LEU A 386 17.55 13.99 21.73
C LEU A 386 17.95 15.02 20.66
N GLU A 387 16.96 15.78 20.19
CA GLU A 387 17.10 16.74 19.09
C GLU A 387 17.30 16.15 17.70
N THR A 388 17.40 14.82 17.55
CA THR A 388 17.45 14.17 16.23
C THR A 388 16.18 14.48 15.43
N PRO A 389 16.28 14.99 14.18
CA PRO A 389 15.13 15.37 13.38
C PRO A 389 14.11 14.27 13.17
N TYR A 390 12.82 14.65 13.20
CA TYR A 390 11.73 13.78 12.81
C TYR A 390 11.49 13.84 11.30
N VAL A 391 11.49 12.68 10.66
CA VAL A 391 11.17 12.50 9.25
C VAL A 391 10.20 11.32 9.13
N ALA A 392 9.07 11.52 8.44
CA ALA A 392 8.07 10.47 8.28
C ALA A 392 8.49 9.46 7.20
N ASN A 393 7.95 8.24 7.27
CA ASN A 393 8.13 7.19 6.25
C ASN A 393 9.61 6.90 5.94
N ARG A 394 10.44 6.72 6.98
CA ARG A 394 11.89 6.50 6.79
C ARG A 394 12.23 5.16 6.16
N LEU A 395 11.38 4.15 6.34
CA LEU A 395 11.59 2.81 5.81
C LEU A 395 11.14 2.72 4.34
N VAL A 396 11.87 1.94 3.55
CA VAL A 396 11.60 1.72 2.13
C VAL A 396 11.00 0.33 1.93
N GLY A 397 9.96 0.27 1.10
CA GLY A 397 9.21 -0.95 0.77
C GLY A 397 7.71 -0.70 0.87
N SER A 398 6.96 -1.35 -0.02
CA SER A 398 5.50 -1.27 -0.12
C SER A 398 4.97 -2.58 -0.69
N THR A 399 3.66 -2.66 -0.97
CA THR A 399 3.11 -3.77 -1.74
C THR A 399 3.57 -3.77 -3.20
N THR A 400 4.12 -2.67 -3.71
CA THR A 400 4.57 -2.51 -5.09
C THR A 400 6.09 -2.43 -5.22
N ASP A 401 6.77 -1.96 -4.18
CA ASP A 401 8.22 -1.71 -4.14
C ASP A 401 8.92 -2.66 -3.17
N PRO A 402 10.10 -3.18 -3.54
CA PRO A 402 10.81 -4.10 -2.68
C PRO A 402 11.26 -3.47 -1.36
N GLU A 403 11.17 -4.26 -0.31
CA GLU A 403 11.65 -3.90 1.02
C GLU A 403 13.17 -3.72 1.05
N GLN A 404 13.65 -2.70 1.76
CA GLN A 404 15.07 -2.48 2.04
C GLN A 404 15.33 -2.34 3.54
N LEU A 405 16.49 -2.80 4.00
CA LEU A 405 16.89 -2.59 5.39
C LEU A 405 17.52 -1.19 5.52
N VAL A 406 16.70 -0.21 5.90
CA VAL A 406 17.15 1.18 6.10
C VAL A 406 17.67 1.41 7.51
N ILE A 407 18.88 1.97 7.61
CA ILE A 407 19.56 2.37 8.84
C ILE A 407 19.95 3.86 8.72
N ALA A 408 19.08 4.71 9.25
CA ALA A 408 19.25 6.16 9.28
C ALA A 408 19.05 6.67 10.72
N LEU A 409 20.14 6.77 11.48
CA LEU A 409 20.11 7.14 12.89
C LEU A 409 19.97 8.65 13.10
N ASN A 410 20.29 9.44 12.07
CA ASN A 410 20.23 10.90 12.08
C ASN A 410 18.84 11.47 11.71
N GLU A 411 17.89 10.62 11.32
CA GLU A 411 16.53 11.00 10.95
C GLU A 411 15.56 9.91 11.37
N LEU A 412 14.65 10.20 12.29
CA LEU A 412 13.83 9.19 12.96
C LEU A 412 12.34 9.45 12.81
N ASP A 413 11.56 8.39 12.68
CA ASP A 413 10.16 8.39 13.12
C ASP A 413 10.02 7.68 14.48
N CYS A 414 8.79 7.64 15.00
CA CYS A 414 8.54 7.08 16.32
C CYS A 414 8.82 5.57 16.43
N PHE A 415 8.63 4.79 15.35
CA PHE A 415 8.96 3.36 15.34
C PHE A 415 10.46 3.15 15.21
N THR A 416 11.11 3.79 14.23
CA THR A 416 12.55 3.62 14.00
C THR A 416 13.39 4.01 15.22
N PHE A 417 12.94 5.01 16.00
CA PHE A 417 13.60 5.37 17.25
C PHE A 417 13.62 4.18 18.23
N LEU A 418 12.50 3.49 18.42
CA LEU A 418 12.44 2.31 19.29
C LEU A 418 13.24 1.14 18.71
N ASP A 419 13.11 0.90 17.41
CA ASP A 419 13.82 -0.18 16.72
C ASP A 419 15.33 -0.10 16.99
N TYR A 420 15.92 1.09 16.84
CA TYR A 420 17.36 1.27 17.03
C TYR A 420 17.77 1.12 18.48
N ILE A 421 17.03 1.72 19.43
CA ILE A 421 17.33 1.60 20.86
C ILE A 421 17.30 0.14 21.31
N GLU A 422 16.29 -0.61 20.91
CA GLU A 422 16.19 -2.04 21.24
C GLU A 422 17.32 -2.84 20.58
N SER A 423 17.66 -2.53 19.33
CA SER A 423 18.76 -3.20 18.61
C SER A 423 20.12 -3.01 19.30
N PHE A 424 20.37 -1.85 19.91
CA PHE A 424 21.63 -1.60 20.63
C PHE A 424 21.82 -2.47 21.87
N LYS A 425 20.75 -2.92 22.53
CA LYS A 425 20.84 -3.64 23.81
C LYS A 425 21.65 -4.93 23.73
N GLN A 426 21.62 -5.59 22.58
CA GLN A 426 22.29 -6.87 22.33
C GLN A 426 23.46 -6.75 21.34
N SER A 427 23.92 -5.53 21.04
CA SER A 427 24.91 -5.28 19.99
C SER A 427 26.25 -4.82 20.56
N HIS A 428 27.34 -5.41 20.06
CA HIS A 428 28.72 -5.01 20.38
C HIS A 428 29.52 -4.62 19.13
N SER A 429 28.91 -4.73 17.96
CA SER A 429 29.47 -4.40 16.66
C SER A 429 28.37 -3.95 15.70
N VAL A 430 28.76 -3.34 14.58
CA VAL A 430 27.84 -2.96 13.51
C VAL A 430 27.10 -4.18 12.93
N GLU A 431 27.78 -5.32 12.82
CA GLU A 431 27.18 -6.56 12.34
C GLU A 431 26.11 -7.09 13.31
N ASP A 432 26.40 -7.09 14.61
CA ASP A 432 25.40 -7.44 15.64
C ASP A 432 24.20 -6.50 15.56
N PHE A 433 24.44 -5.19 15.39
CA PHE A 433 23.37 -4.20 15.28
C PHE A 433 22.46 -4.49 14.08
N ILE A 434 23.02 -4.76 12.91
CA ILE A 434 22.26 -5.11 11.71
C ILE A 434 21.41 -6.36 11.94
N ASN A 435 21.98 -7.39 12.57
CA ASN A 435 21.27 -8.65 12.82
C ASN A 435 20.17 -8.49 13.88
N ASN A 436 20.43 -7.73 14.94
CA ASN A 436 19.43 -7.41 15.96
C ASN A 436 18.31 -6.53 15.39
N LEU A 437 18.62 -5.57 14.52
CA LEU A 437 17.62 -4.75 13.85
C LEU A 437 16.66 -5.57 12.99
N LYS A 438 17.16 -6.61 12.29
CA LYS A 438 16.29 -7.53 11.57
C LYS A 438 15.31 -8.25 12.51
N ASN A 439 15.81 -8.74 13.64
CA ASN A 439 14.99 -9.43 14.64
C ASN A 439 13.93 -8.51 15.27
N VAL A 440 14.26 -7.23 15.44
CA VAL A 440 13.34 -6.24 16.02
C VAL A 440 12.27 -5.83 15.01
N ARG A 441 12.65 -5.54 13.76
CA ARG A 441 11.78 -4.91 12.77
C ARG A 441 11.00 -5.91 11.90
N TYR A 442 11.48 -7.15 11.75
CA TYR A 442 10.91 -8.12 10.83
C TYR A 442 10.59 -9.46 11.50
N ARG A 443 9.45 -10.02 11.12
CA ARG A 443 9.05 -11.37 11.47
C ARG A 443 10.01 -12.38 10.83
N ASP A 444 10.37 -13.39 11.60
CA ASP A 444 11.39 -14.39 11.24
C ASP A 444 12.74 -13.80 10.79
N ALA A 445 13.01 -12.54 11.14
CA ALA A 445 14.16 -11.76 10.66
C ALA A 445 14.24 -11.62 9.12
N LYS A 446 13.12 -11.80 8.42
CA LYS A 446 13.04 -11.69 6.95
C LYS A 446 12.75 -10.26 6.53
N VAL A 447 13.74 -9.60 5.94
CA VAL A 447 13.60 -8.26 5.35
C VAL A 447 12.69 -8.35 4.11
N ASP A 448 11.39 -8.21 4.36
CA ASP A 448 10.29 -8.25 3.40
C ASP A 448 9.14 -7.39 3.91
N TYR A 449 8.40 -6.73 3.02
CA TYR A 449 7.39 -5.75 3.42
C TYR A 449 6.26 -6.38 4.24
N LEU A 450 5.76 -7.56 3.86
CA LEU A 450 4.71 -8.25 4.63
C LEU A 450 5.24 -8.93 5.89
N HIS A 451 6.54 -9.16 5.98
CA HIS A 451 7.20 -9.61 7.20
C HIS A 451 7.60 -8.46 8.12
N ARG A 452 7.60 -7.19 7.67
CA ARG A 452 7.81 -6.05 8.56
C ARG A 452 6.73 -6.02 9.65
N LYS A 453 7.15 -5.71 10.88
CA LYS A 453 6.26 -5.48 12.01
C LYS A 453 5.63 -4.10 11.88
N HIS A 454 4.45 -4.04 11.25
CA HIS A 454 3.74 -2.78 10.97
C HIS A 454 2.94 -2.27 12.16
N PHE A 455 2.53 -3.18 13.06
CA PHE A 455 1.73 -2.85 14.23
C PHE A 455 2.60 -2.88 15.48
N TYR A 456 2.38 -1.95 16.40
CA TYR A 456 3.17 -1.88 17.64
C TYR A 456 3.06 -3.19 18.43
N SER A 457 1.88 -3.79 18.45
CA SER A 457 1.59 -5.09 19.05
C SER A 457 2.33 -6.27 18.40
N ASP A 458 2.89 -6.14 17.20
CA ASP A 458 3.73 -7.18 16.59
C ASP A 458 5.01 -7.43 17.43
N TRP A 459 5.43 -6.46 18.25
CA TRP A 459 6.58 -6.62 19.15
C TRP A 459 6.36 -7.69 20.22
N TYR A 460 5.13 -7.92 20.69
CA TYR A 460 4.82 -8.95 21.68
C TYR A 460 4.12 -10.18 21.10
N SER A 461 3.60 -10.11 19.87
CA SER A 461 2.75 -11.16 19.29
C SER A 461 3.39 -11.91 18.13
N GLU A 462 4.41 -11.35 17.47
CA GLU A 462 5.05 -11.96 16.31
C GLU A 462 6.52 -12.30 16.58
N SER A 463 6.95 -13.49 16.18
CA SER A 463 8.34 -13.95 16.33
C SER A 463 9.27 -13.17 15.39
N PRO A 464 10.47 -12.73 15.84
CA PRO A 464 10.99 -12.87 17.20
C PRO A 464 10.25 -11.96 18.20
N ILE A 465 9.86 -12.48 19.37
CA ILE A 465 9.13 -11.70 20.37
C ILE A 465 10.10 -10.74 21.07
N VAL A 466 9.91 -9.44 20.85
CA VAL A 466 10.82 -8.37 21.28
C VAL A 466 10.49 -7.89 22.70
N ALA A 467 9.20 -7.80 23.03
CA ALA A 467 8.75 -7.24 24.29
C ALA A 467 7.57 -8.04 24.87
N THR A 468 7.32 -7.84 26.17
CA THR A 468 6.16 -8.36 26.90
C THR A 468 5.16 -7.23 27.14
N ASP A 469 3.87 -7.49 26.92
CA ASP A 469 2.80 -6.58 27.32
C ASP A 469 2.63 -6.56 28.84
N LEU A 470 2.98 -5.42 29.47
CA LEU A 470 2.93 -5.26 30.92
C LEU A 470 1.50 -5.25 31.47
N LEU A 471 0.52 -4.90 30.63
CA LEU A 471 -0.88 -4.72 31.05
C LEU A 471 -1.61 -6.05 31.24
N THR A 472 -0.98 -7.17 30.86
CA THR A 472 -1.43 -8.52 31.20
C THR A 472 -1.19 -8.88 32.68
N SER A 473 -0.40 -8.08 33.41
CA SER A 473 -0.13 -8.31 34.83
C SER A 473 -1.38 -8.12 35.69
N PRO A 474 -1.67 -9.01 36.66
CA PRO A 474 -2.81 -8.87 37.58
C PRO A 474 -2.87 -7.53 38.33
N GLN A 475 -1.73 -6.85 38.50
CA GLN A 475 -1.67 -5.54 39.17
C GLN A 475 -2.48 -4.45 38.45
N TYR A 476 -2.73 -4.61 37.15
CA TYR A 476 -3.44 -3.62 36.33
C TYR A 476 -4.88 -4.03 35.97
N ALA A 477 -5.34 -5.21 36.41
CA ALA A 477 -6.61 -5.80 35.99
C ALA A 477 -7.84 -4.92 36.28
N SER A 478 -7.78 -4.05 37.29
CA SER A 478 -8.89 -3.14 37.64
C SER A 478 -8.95 -1.87 36.78
N ILE A 479 -7.90 -1.55 36.03
CA ILE A 479 -7.78 -0.30 35.28
C ILE A 479 -7.55 -0.49 33.78
N VAL A 480 -7.29 -1.71 33.32
CA VAL A 480 -7.08 -2.05 31.90
C VAL A 480 -8.40 -2.37 31.21
N LYS A 481 -8.48 -1.99 29.93
CA LYS A 481 -9.49 -2.50 28.98
C LYS A 481 -8.79 -3.29 27.88
N THR A 482 -9.54 -4.22 27.31
CA THR A 482 -9.12 -5.03 26.17
C THR A 482 -10.14 -4.86 25.07
N ASP A 483 -9.68 -4.39 23.91
CA ASP A 483 -10.49 -4.32 22.69
C ASP A 483 -9.95 -5.35 21.69
N SER A 484 -10.85 -6.13 21.09
CA SER A 484 -10.50 -6.96 19.93
C SER A 484 -10.51 -6.08 18.69
N VAL A 485 -9.36 -5.96 18.03
CA VAL A 485 -9.13 -5.07 16.89
C VAL A 485 -8.75 -5.91 15.68
N ASP A 486 -9.48 -5.73 14.58
CA ASP A 486 -9.06 -6.22 13.27
C ASP A 486 -7.99 -5.27 12.72
N LEU A 487 -6.75 -5.47 13.15
CA LEU A 487 -5.60 -4.72 12.67
C LEU A 487 -5.56 -4.76 11.16
N ASN A 488 -5.15 -3.62 10.60
CA ASN A 488 -5.11 -3.34 9.17
C ASN A 488 -6.47 -3.05 8.51
N GLN A 489 -7.60 -3.30 9.18
CA GLN A 489 -8.93 -3.03 8.66
C GLN A 489 -9.34 -1.56 8.93
N GLY A 490 -9.03 -0.68 7.99
CA GLY A 490 -9.41 0.73 8.02
C GLY A 490 -10.87 0.98 7.63
N ALA A 491 -11.30 2.24 7.77
CA ALA A 491 -12.67 2.67 7.45
C ALA A 491 -13.03 2.53 5.97
N ASN A 492 -12.04 2.67 5.07
CA ASN A 492 -12.21 2.65 3.61
C ASN A 492 -11.58 1.41 2.96
N GLY A 493 -11.41 0.31 3.73
CA GLY A 493 -10.76 -0.91 3.26
C GLY A 493 -9.51 -1.26 4.06
N VAL A 494 -8.67 -2.11 3.51
CA VAL A 494 -7.46 -2.64 4.17
C VAL A 494 -6.28 -1.71 3.89
N TYR A 495 -5.48 -1.34 4.91
CA TYR A 495 -4.30 -0.47 4.71
C TYR A 495 -3.17 -1.16 3.93
N ILE A 496 -2.93 -2.44 4.23
CA ILE A 496 -1.90 -3.29 3.64
C ILE A 496 -2.55 -4.56 3.09
N PRO A 497 -2.82 -4.67 1.78
CA PRO A 497 -3.40 -5.87 1.19
C PRO A 497 -2.70 -7.18 1.65
N GLY A 498 -3.50 -8.16 2.10
CA GLY A 498 -2.99 -9.46 2.55
C GLY A 498 -2.53 -9.57 4.01
N LEU A 499 -2.67 -8.50 4.83
CA LEU A 499 -2.18 -8.48 6.22
C LEU A 499 -3.25 -8.15 7.27
N VAL A 500 -4.50 -8.58 7.10
CA VAL A 500 -5.56 -8.38 8.13
C VAL A 500 -5.37 -9.37 9.27
N ARG A 501 -5.37 -8.88 10.51
CA ARG A 501 -5.14 -9.71 11.71
C ARG A 501 -6.06 -9.28 12.85
N ASN A 502 -6.81 -10.22 13.41
CA ASN A 502 -7.53 -9.96 14.65
C ASN A 502 -6.56 -10.02 15.85
N ARG A 503 -6.62 -9.04 16.75
CA ARG A 503 -5.78 -9.00 17.95
C ARG A 503 -6.47 -8.31 19.12
N ASP A 504 -6.33 -8.91 20.30
CA ASP A 504 -6.75 -8.30 21.55
C ASP A 504 -5.69 -7.29 22.02
N ILE A 505 -6.11 -6.04 22.17
CA ILE A 505 -5.24 -4.92 22.53
C ILE A 505 -5.58 -4.46 23.94
N ASN A 506 -4.67 -4.71 24.89
CA ASN A 506 -4.77 -4.22 26.26
C ASN A 506 -4.27 -2.78 26.35
N TYR A 507 -5.05 -1.90 26.96
CA TYR A 507 -4.65 -0.52 27.20
C TYR A 507 -5.26 0.03 28.50
N ILE A 508 -4.58 0.99 29.12
CA ILE A 508 -5.15 1.77 30.22
C ILE A 508 -5.97 2.91 29.60
N PRO A 509 -7.30 2.97 29.79
CA PRO A 509 -8.13 4.05 29.27
C PRO A 509 -7.65 5.39 29.82
N ARG A 510 -7.77 6.45 29.01
CA ARG A 510 -7.31 7.80 29.35
C ARG A 510 -7.72 8.24 30.77
N ASP A 511 -8.98 8.04 31.14
CA ASP A 511 -9.52 8.48 32.44
C ASP A 511 -8.91 7.74 33.64
N ASN A 512 -8.28 6.59 33.40
CA ASN A 512 -7.58 5.79 34.40
C ASN A 512 -6.07 6.09 34.46
N VAL A 513 -5.53 6.93 33.58
CA VAL A 513 -4.11 7.29 33.56
C VAL A 513 -3.86 8.41 34.58
N THR A 514 -3.54 8.02 35.81
CA THR A 514 -3.13 8.95 36.88
C THR A 514 -1.62 8.99 37.05
N GLU A 515 -1.07 10.01 37.71
CA GLU A 515 0.37 10.06 38.03
C GLU A 515 0.84 8.84 38.83
N ASP A 516 0.03 8.34 39.76
CA ASP A 516 0.39 7.16 40.56
C ASP A 516 0.45 5.89 39.71
N VAL A 517 -0.44 5.76 38.72
CA VAL A 517 -0.36 4.68 37.72
C VAL A 517 0.91 4.83 36.88
N LEU A 518 1.22 6.04 36.40
CA LEU A 518 2.41 6.31 35.58
C LEU A 518 3.74 6.01 36.32
N LYS A 519 3.79 6.26 37.64
CA LYS A 519 4.95 5.93 38.49
C LYS A 519 5.22 4.42 38.63
N THR A 520 4.27 3.55 38.27
CA THR A 520 4.49 2.09 38.32
C THR A 520 5.37 1.58 37.18
N PHE A 521 5.47 2.34 36.08
CA PHE A 521 6.33 2.04 34.95
C PHE A 521 7.75 2.53 35.19
N LYS A 522 8.73 1.95 34.50
CA LYS A 522 10.15 2.21 34.72
C LYS A 522 10.77 2.90 33.51
N THR A 523 11.86 3.63 33.75
CA THR A 523 12.71 4.10 32.66
C THR A 523 13.10 2.92 31.77
N GLY A 524 12.75 3.02 30.48
CA GLY A 524 12.98 1.95 29.50
C GLY A 524 11.80 1.06 29.17
N ASP A 525 10.65 1.23 29.84
CA ASP A 525 9.41 0.67 29.32
C ASP A 525 9.01 1.41 28.03
N TYR A 526 8.50 0.69 27.04
CA TYR A 526 7.99 1.26 25.80
C TYR A 526 6.51 1.61 25.95
N ILE A 527 6.10 2.74 25.40
CA ILE A 527 4.74 3.26 25.50
C ILE A 527 4.10 3.41 24.13
N GLY A 528 2.85 2.96 24.00
CA GLY A 528 2.00 3.15 22.81
C GLY A 528 0.85 4.11 23.09
N ILE A 529 0.62 5.07 22.20
CA ILE A 529 -0.46 6.06 22.28
C ILE A 529 -1.64 5.61 21.42
N ARG A 530 -2.74 5.22 22.05
CA ARG A 530 -3.93 4.70 21.36
C ARG A 530 -4.95 5.80 21.07
N LYS A 531 -5.45 5.85 19.84
CA LYS A 531 -6.65 6.60 19.45
C LYS A 531 -7.65 5.63 18.84
N ASN A 532 -8.93 5.98 18.83
CA ASN A 532 -9.98 5.17 18.22
C ASN A 532 -9.97 5.35 16.70
N ILE A 533 -8.98 4.74 16.03
CA ILE A 533 -8.90 4.66 14.57
C ILE A 533 -9.02 3.19 14.19
N ALA A 534 -9.96 2.87 13.29
CA ALA A 534 -10.19 1.52 12.83
C ALA A 534 -8.90 0.92 12.25
N GLY A 535 -8.60 -0.33 12.59
CA GLY A 535 -7.46 -1.05 12.03
C GLY A 535 -6.09 -0.71 12.62
N LEU A 536 -5.98 0.14 13.64
CA LEU A 536 -4.72 0.50 14.29
C LEU A 536 -4.73 0.16 15.78
N ASP A 537 -3.60 -0.32 16.31
CA ASP A 537 -3.40 -0.50 17.75
C ASP A 537 -2.88 0.77 18.44
N VAL A 538 -1.96 1.48 17.80
CA VAL A 538 -1.42 2.77 18.26
C VAL A 538 -1.31 3.76 17.11
N THR A 539 -1.26 5.04 17.46
CA THR A 539 -1.00 6.15 16.52
C THR A 539 0.36 6.80 16.73
N HIS A 540 1.00 6.52 17.85
CA HIS A 540 2.31 7.05 18.21
C HIS A 540 2.97 6.18 19.27
N THR A 541 4.29 6.26 19.43
CA THR A 541 5.03 5.47 20.41
C THR A 541 6.27 6.20 20.93
N GLY A 542 6.84 5.71 22.03
CA GLY A 542 8.02 6.28 22.68
C GLY A 542 8.55 5.40 23.82
N ILE A 543 9.44 5.98 24.62
CA ILE A 543 10.08 5.35 25.77
C ILE A 543 9.67 6.12 27.04
N VAL A 544 9.28 5.40 28.08
CA VAL A 544 9.06 5.96 29.42
C VAL A 544 10.39 6.38 30.04
N ILE A 545 10.48 7.63 30.50
CA ILE A 545 11.60 8.18 31.25
C ILE A 545 11.07 8.70 32.60
N GLN A 546 11.51 8.11 33.71
CA GLN A 546 11.15 8.61 35.04
C GLN A 546 12.11 9.72 35.47
N LYS A 547 11.54 10.89 35.82
CA LYS A 547 12.26 12.05 36.37
C LYS A 547 11.68 12.43 37.73
N GLU A 548 12.40 13.28 38.47
CA GLU A 548 11.98 13.70 39.82
C GLU A 548 10.61 14.40 39.84
N ASP A 549 10.29 15.13 38.78
CA ASP A 549 9.08 15.93 38.63
C ASP A 549 7.94 15.23 37.87
N GLY A 550 8.14 13.97 37.46
CA GLY A 550 7.10 13.13 36.87
C GLY A 550 7.58 12.15 35.82
N THR A 551 6.62 11.48 35.17
CA THR A 551 6.88 10.52 34.10
C THR A 551 6.84 11.20 32.74
N TYR A 552 7.91 11.05 31.99
CA TYR A 552 8.09 11.60 30.64
C TYR A 552 8.00 10.48 29.60
N MET A 553 7.64 10.87 28.38
CA MET A 553 7.82 10.07 27.18
C MET A 553 8.93 10.72 26.35
N ARG A 554 9.99 9.96 26.08
CA ARG A 554 10.98 10.30 25.06
C ARG A 554 10.53 9.71 23.72
N HIS A 555 10.29 10.56 22.73
CA HIS A 555 9.76 10.11 21.43
C HIS A 555 10.20 11.02 20.29
N ALA A 556 10.28 10.46 19.08
CA ALA A 556 10.44 11.23 17.85
C ALA A 556 9.11 11.92 17.49
N SER A 557 9.01 13.22 17.76
CA SER A 557 7.74 13.96 17.66
C SER A 557 7.49 14.49 16.25
N SER A 558 6.36 14.10 15.66
CA SER A 558 5.90 14.61 14.36
C SER A 558 5.27 16.00 14.44
N SER A 559 5.02 16.52 15.66
CA SER A 559 4.38 17.82 15.89
C SER A 559 5.12 18.94 15.17
N LYS A 560 4.38 19.83 14.50
CA LYS A 560 4.92 20.99 13.78
C LYS A 560 5.81 21.89 14.67
N SER A 561 5.54 21.95 15.97
CA SER A 561 6.30 22.76 16.92
C SER A 561 7.62 22.12 17.38
N SER A 562 7.85 20.84 17.09
CA SER A 562 8.99 20.08 17.59
C SER A 562 9.82 19.46 16.46
N ARG A 563 9.22 18.60 15.63
CA ARG A 563 9.85 17.90 14.49
C ARG A 563 11.20 17.24 14.83
N LYS A 564 11.32 16.66 16.03
CA LYS A 564 12.55 16.02 16.54
C LYS A 564 12.27 15.08 17.71
N VAL A 565 13.28 14.33 18.15
CA VAL A 565 13.23 13.55 19.41
C VAL A 565 13.24 14.50 20.59
N VAL A 566 12.24 14.36 21.46
CA VAL A 566 12.05 15.21 22.65
C VAL A 566 11.61 14.40 23.85
N ASP A 567 11.89 14.94 25.03
CA ASP A 567 11.22 14.55 26.27
C ASP A 567 9.97 15.38 26.46
N GLN A 568 8.84 14.71 26.64
CA GLN A 568 7.56 15.37 26.92
C GLN A 568 6.90 14.73 28.13
N LYS A 569 6.52 15.54 29.12
CA LYS A 569 5.81 15.05 30.30
C LYS A 569 4.47 14.44 29.87
N LEU A 570 4.17 13.23 30.33
CA LEU A 570 3.01 12.47 29.82
C LEU A 570 1.68 13.14 30.18
N THR A 571 1.58 13.76 31.35
CA THR A 571 0.40 14.52 31.76
C THR A 571 0.11 15.66 30.78
N ASP A 572 1.11 16.45 30.44
CA ASP A 572 1.01 17.60 29.54
C ASP A 572 0.69 17.14 28.11
N TYR A 573 1.31 16.05 27.66
CA TYR A 573 0.99 15.43 26.37
C TYR A 573 -0.49 15.04 26.30
N LEU A 574 -1.01 14.39 27.33
CA LEU A 574 -2.39 13.96 27.38
C LEU A 574 -3.34 15.16 27.44
N GLU A 575 -3.05 16.18 28.25
CA GLU A 575 -3.84 17.42 28.33
C GLU A 575 -4.01 18.09 26.96
N ILE A 576 -2.92 18.18 26.19
CA ILE A 576 -2.94 18.75 24.84
C ILE A 576 -3.68 17.83 23.85
N ASN A 577 -3.47 16.52 23.95
CA ASN A 577 -4.00 15.54 22.99
C ASN A 577 -5.24 14.83 23.55
N THR A 578 -6.36 15.55 23.62
CA THR A 578 -7.64 15.05 24.17
C THR A 578 -8.25 13.88 23.39
N SER A 579 -7.82 13.65 22.14
CA SER A 579 -8.26 12.51 21.30
C SER A 579 -7.61 11.17 21.67
N VAL A 580 -6.61 11.16 22.56
CA VAL A 580 -5.99 9.91 23.04
C VAL A 580 -7.00 9.12 23.88
N SER A 581 -7.30 7.90 23.45
CA SER A 581 -8.23 6.99 24.12
C SER A 581 -7.60 6.19 25.26
N GLY A 582 -6.28 5.99 25.22
CA GLY A 582 -5.55 5.30 26.27
C GLY A 582 -4.09 4.99 25.91
N LEU A 583 -3.41 4.27 26.79
CA LEU A 583 -1.98 3.98 26.72
C LEU A 583 -1.68 2.49 26.83
N LEU A 584 -0.73 2.01 26.02
CA LEU A 584 -0.17 0.66 26.07
C LEU A 584 1.24 0.72 26.65
N PHE A 585 1.67 -0.32 27.37
CA PHE A 585 3.00 -0.36 27.98
C PHE A 585 3.65 -1.71 27.78
N PHE A 586 4.82 -1.74 27.14
CA PHE A 586 5.60 -2.94 26.92
C PHE A 586 6.94 -2.86 27.66
N ARG A 587 7.49 -4.02 28.02
CA ARG A 587 8.86 -4.13 28.53
C ARG A 587 9.66 -5.05 27.62
N SER A 588 10.83 -4.58 27.21
CA SER A 588 11.76 -5.41 26.44
C SER A 588 12.04 -6.74 27.13
N ASN A 589 12.15 -7.80 26.34
CA ASN A 589 12.57 -9.13 26.79
C ASN A 589 14.10 -9.28 26.86
N SER A 590 14.85 -8.29 26.35
CA SER A 590 16.30 -8.26 26.36
C SER A 590 16.84 -7.42 27.54
N GLU A 591 17.99 -7.81 28.07
CA GLU A 591 18.80 -6.97 28.97
C GLU A 591 19.97 -6.37 28.18
N PHE A 592 20.70 -5.39 28.73
CA PHE A 592 21.92 -4.93 28.07
C PHE A 592 23.03 -5.97 28.20
N LYS A 593 23.47 -6.51 27.05
CA LYS A 593 24.59 -7.45 27.00
C LYS A 593 25.88 -6.72 27.42
N PRO A 594 26.57 -7.15 28.49
CA PRO A 594 27.75 -6.45 28.98
C PRO A 594 28.91 -6.56 27.98
N PHE A 595 29.70 -5.50 27.87
CA PHE A 595 31.01 -5.54 27.24
C PHE A 595 31.98 -6.28 28.15
N MET A 596 32.76 -7.20 27.58
CA MET A 596 33.68 -8.06 28.32
C MET A 596 35.13 -7.70 28.02
N SER A 597 36.01 -7.93 28.99
CA SER A 597 37.45 -7.87 28.89
C SER A 597 38.02 -9.25 29.20
N THR A 598 39.00 -9.70 28.42
CA THR A 598 39.72 -10.95 28.68
C THR A 598 41.04 -10.62 29.37
N ALA A 599 41.17 -10.99 30.65
CA ALA A 599 42.43 -10.90 31.38
C ALA A 599 43.20 -12.21 31.26
N THR A 600 44.36 -12.16 30.59
CA THR A 600 45.30 -13.28 30.49
C THR A 600 46.35 -13.14 31.57
N ILE A 601 46.35 -14.07 32.52
CA ILE A 601 47.26 -14.12 33.66
C ILE A 601 48.39 -15.10 33.33
N GLU A 602 49.61 -14.60 33.31
CA GLU A 602 50.82 -15.35 32.98
C GLU A 602 51.74 -15.49 34.21
N TYR A 603 52.31 -16.67 34.38
CA TYR A 603 53.24 -17.00 35.46
C TYR A 603 54.59 -17.32 34.85
N LYS A 604 55.55 -16.39 34.98
CA LYS A 604 56.84 -16.47 34.30
C LYS A 604 58.00 -16.35 35.28
N ASP A 605 59.15 -16.91 34.96
CA ASP A 605 60.38 -16.60 35.69
C ASP A 605 61.01 -15.28 35.20
N GLU A 606 62.09 -14.83 35.87
CA GLU A 606 62.86 -13.62 35.50
C GLU A 606 63.44 -13.68 34.07
N LEU A 607 63.51 -14.87 33.46
CA LEU A 607 63.99 -15.09 32.08
C LEU A 607 62.84 -15.18 31.06
N GLY A 608 61.58 -15.09 31.51
CA GLY A 608 60.39 -15.19 30.69
C GLY A 608 59.91 -16.62 30.41
N ASN A 609 60.49 -17.64 31.05
CA ASN A 609 60.02 -19.02 30.91
C ASN A 609 58.67 -19.18 31.63
N VAL A 610 57.73 -19.84 30.97
CA VAL A 610 56.40 -20.13 31.53
C VAL A 610 56.53 -21.21 32.61
N LEU A 611 56.05 -20.89 33.81
CA LEU A 611 56.09 -21.77 34.98
C LEU A 611 54.79 -22.55 35.17
N MET A 612 53.67 -21.98 34.72
CA MET A 612 52.34 -22.57 34.75
C MET A 612 51.55 -22.11 33.52
N ASP A 613 50.57 -22.91 33.10
CA ASP A 613 49.65 -22.54 32.03
C ASP A 613 48.97 -21.19 32.33
N ALA A 614 48.90 -20.33 31.32
CA ALA A 614 48.22 -19.04 31.44
C ALA A 614 46.72 -19.25 31.70
N GLN A 615 46.14 -18.36 32.49
CA GLN A 615 44.71 -18.38 32.81
C GLN A 615 44.01 -17.20 32.15
N ASP A 616 42.99 -17.48 31.34
CA ASP A 616 42.09 -16.46 30.82
C ASP A 616 40.87 -16.30 31.75
N VAL A 617 40.61 -15.07 32.16
CA VAL A 617 39.48 -14.68 33.00
C VAL A 617 38.65 -13.62 32.29
N ASN A 618 37.37 -13.89 32.08
CA ASN A 618 36.43 -12.92 31.53
C ASN A 618 35.91 -12.00 32.63
N LEU A 619 36.20 -10.71 32.50
CA LEU A 619 35.77 -9.64 33.39
C LEU A 619 34.79 -8.73 32.66
N LYS A 620 33.87 -8.07 33.36
CA LYS A 620 33.11 -6.99 32.70
C LYS A 620 34.06 -5.82 32.46
N LEU A 621 33.95 -5.19 31.29
CA LEU A 621 34.70 -3.97 31.01
C LEU A 621 34.38 -2.91 32.08
N MET A 622 35.40 -2.19 32.53
CA MET A 622 35.41 -1.23 33.64
C MET A 622 35.26 -1.83 35.05
N GLU A 623 35.17 -3.16 35.19
CA GLU A 623 35.14 -3.83 36.50
C GLU A 623 36.51 -3.82 37.17
N SER A 624 36.53 -3.64 38.49
CA SER A 624 37.75 -3.80 39.29
C SER A 624 38.09 -5.27 39.43
N TYR A 625 39.36 -5.63 39.25
CA TYR A 625 39.86 -6.98 39.48
C TYR A 625 40.93 -7.00 40.57
N LYS A 626 41.06 -8.17 41.21
CA LYS A 626 42.16 -8.50 42.11
C LYS A 626 42.48 -9.97 41.96
N PHE A 627 43.73 -10.27 41.58
CA PHE A 627 44.25 -11.62 41.48
C PHE A 627 45.41 -11.80 42.45
N GLU A 628 45.48 -12.97 43.08
CA GLU A 628 46.56 -13.32 43.99
C GLU A 628 47.54 -14.27 43.30
N ALA A 629 48.83 -14.04 43.50
CA ALA A 629 49.87 -14.89 42.97
C ALA A 629 49.84 -16.28 43.65
N PRO A 630 49.76 -17.40 42.91
CA PRO A 630 49.86 -18.72 43.50
C PRO A 630 51.26 -18.97 44.05
N THR A 631 51.36 -19.88 45.02
CA THR A 631 52.68 -20.41 45.44
C THR A 631 53.15 -21.43 44.41
N ILE A 632 54.36 -21.27 43.88
CA ILE A 632 54.98 -22.19 42.93
C ILE A 632 56.19 -22.86 43.60
N GLU A 633 56.18 -24.19 43.70
CA GLU A 633 57.26 -24.94 44.34
C GLU A 633 58.62 -24.70 43.65
N GLY A 634 59.66 -24.37 44.43
CA GLY A 634 61.01 -24.05 43.93
C GLY A 634 61.20 -22.60 43.46
N TYR A 635 60.17 -21.76 43.54
CA TYR A 635 60.18 -20.38 43.07
C TYR A 635 59.64 -19.41 44.14
N ALA A 636 60.32 -18.28 44.32
CA ALA A 636 59.88 -17.16 45.16
C ALA A 636 59.32 -16.05 44.27
N LEU A 637 58.17 -15.50 44.63
CA LEU A 637 57.55 -14.39 43.88
C LEU A 637 58.43 -13.12 43.96
N VAL A 638 58.62 -12.45 42.82
CA VAL A 638 59.39 -11.21 42.67
C VAL A 638 58.47 -10.00 42.54
N THR A 639 57.35 -10.15 41.84
CA THR A 639 56.30 -9.11 41.74
C THR A 639 55.47 -9.03 43.03
N ASP A 640 54.57 -8.05 43.10
CA ASP A 640 53.59 -7.98 44.18
C ASP A 640 52.75 -9.26 44.25
N SER A 641 52.40 -9.67 45.47
CA SER A 641 51.54 -10.84 45.73
C SER A 641 50.12 -10.71 45.18
N THR A 642 49.75 -9.49 44.79
CA THR A 642 48.42 -9.14 44.30
C THR A 642 48.54 -8.25 43.08
N ALA A 643 47.85 -8.61 42.00
CA ALA A 643 47.64 -7.73 40.85
C ALA A 643 46.20 -7.20 40.91
N GLU A 644 46.05 -5.88 41.07
CA GLU A 644 44.76 -5.21 41.14
C GLU A 644 44.69 -4.02 40.18
N GLY A 645 43.50 -3.75 39.65
CA GLY A 645 43.29 -2.72 38.63
C GLY A 645 41.86 -2.66 38.12
N ILE A 646 41.65 -1.93 37.03
CA ILE A 646 40.36 -1.81 36.33
C ILE A 646 40.50 -2.42 34.95
N ALA A 647 39.51 -3.22 34.53
CA ALA A 647 39.50 -3.84 33.23
C ALA A 647 39.10 -2.85 32.12
N ASN A 648 40.02 -1.99 31.67
CA ASN A 648 39.72 -0.86 30.78
C ASN A 648 40.04 -1.10 29.28
N SER A 649 40.46 -2.31 28.90
CA SER A 649 40.72 -2.72 27.52
C SER A 649 40.06 -4.07 27.22
N ASP A 650 39.86 -4.41 25.94
CA ASP A 650 39.28 -5.71 25.56
C ASP A 650 40.15 -6.90 25.98
N VAL A 651 41.48 -6.69 26.03
CA VAL A 651 42.47 -7.67 26.47
C VAL A 651 43.40 -7.02 27.49
N LEU A 652 43.64 -7.70 28.60
CA LEU A 652 44.59 -7.31 29.65
C LEU A 652 45.62 -8.42 29.83
N SER A 653 46.88 -8.04 30.03
CA SER A 653 47.94 -8.99 30.34
C SER A 653 48.47 -8.74 31.75
N ILE A 654 48.36 -9.75 32.61
CA ILE A 654 48.78 -9.70 34.01
C ILE A 654 49.92 -10.69 34.18
N ASN A 655 51.08 -10.23 34.66
CA ASN A 655 52.27 -11.07 34.81
C ASN A 655 52.68 -11.17 36.27
N PHE A 656 52.73 -12.40 36.80
CA PHE A 656 53.41 -12.71 38.05
C PHE A 656 54.80 -13.26 37.74
N ILE A 657 55.84 -12.56 38.19
CA ILE A 657 57.24 -12.93 37.93
C ILE A 657 57.82 -13.61 39.16
N TYR A 658 58.47 -14.75 38.97
CA TYR A 658 59.09 -15.53 40.03
C TYR A 658 60.59 -15.72 39.81
N LYS A 659 61.33 -15.87 40.91
CA LYS A 659 62.76 -16.16 40.96
C LYS A 659 62.97 -17.54 41.54
N LYS A 660 63.78 -18.36 40.88
CA LYS A 660 64.12 -19.70 41.39
C LYS A 660 64.89 -19.59 42.71
N VAL A 661 64.51 -20.38 43.71
CA VAL A 661 65.19 -20.39 45.02
C VAL A 661 66.32 -21.43 44.99
N ASP A 662 67.56 -20.97 45.08
CA ASP A 662 68.73 -21.87 45.13
C ASP A 662 68.82 -22.57 46.49
N GLY A 663 68.67 -23.91 46.51
CA GLY A 663 68.96 -24.73 47.68
C GLY A 663 67.90 -25.75 48.14
N ILE A 664 66.83 -26.01 47.38
CA ILE A 664 65.96 -27.19 47.60
C ILE A 664 65.99 -28.05 46.34
N ASP A 665 66.70 -29.19 46.42
CA ASP A 665 66.71 -30.24 45.40
C ASP A 665 65.32 -30.89 45.30
N PRO A 666 64.72 -31.03 44.11
CA PRO A 666 63.59 -31.92 43.93
C PRO A 666 64.08 -33.37 44.02
N ILE A 667 63.55 -34.12 44.99
CA ILE A 667 63.73 -35.57 45.09
C ILE A 667 63.32 -36.20 43.75
N GLU A 668 64.26 -36.91 43.12
CA GLU A 668 64.04 -37.71 41.91
C GLU A 668 62.81 -38.60 42.06
N LYS A 669 61.84 -38.44 41.15
CA LYS A 669 60.82 -39.47 40.92
C LYS A 669 61.48 -40.66 40.23
N ASP A 670 61.61 -41.74 40.99
CA ASP A 670 61.98 -43.06 40.53
C ASP A 670 61.04 -43.56 39.42
N LYS A 671 61.63 -44.21 38.42
CA LYS A 671 60.94 -44.80 37.27
C LYS A 671 60.44 -46.21 37.65
N ASN A 672 59.21 -46.49 37.22
CA ASN A 672 58.62 -47.83 36.99
C ASN A 672 58.10 -48.65 38.19
N THR A 673 56.77 -48.66 38.42
CA THR A 673 55.79 -49.64 37.87
C THR A 673 54.52 -49.74 38.76
N GLY A 674 53.33 -49.85 38.14
CA GLY A 674 52.22 -50.66 38.70
C GLY A 674 50.89 -49.99 39.10
N THR A 675 50.03 -49.74 38.09
CA THR A 675 48.55 -49.93 38.08
C THR A 675 47.55 -49.06 38.90
N LEU A 676 46.66 -48.43 38.09
CA LEU A 676 45.34 -47.76 38.20
C LEU A 676 44.22 -48.48 39.02
N PRO A 677 42.94 -47.99 39.18
CA PRO A 677 42.18 -46.87 38.51
C PRO A 677 41.33 -45.98 39.47
N LYS A 678 40.60 -44.89 39.11
CA LYS A 678 39.55 -44.62 38.08
C LYS A 678 39.43 -43.09 37.87
N ASN A 679 39.52 -42.58 36.63
CA ASN A 679 38.41 -42.17 35.72
C ASN A 679 37.56 -40.98 36.21
N ARG A 680 37.22 -39.94 35.42
CA ARG A 680 37.56 -39.54 34.04
C ARG A 680 36.84 -38.19 33.83
N SER A 681 37.53 -37.19 33.29
CA SER A 681 36.91 -36.06 32.59
C SER A 681 37.99 -35.43 31.73
N LYS A 682 37.87 -35.60 30.40
CA LYS A 682 38.67 -34.84 29.44
C LYS A 682 37.74 -34.31 28.36
N ARG A 683 37.76 -32.97 28.26
CA ARG A 683 37.60 -32.21 27.03
C ARG A 683 38.66 -32.64 26.01
N ASN A 684 38.34 -32.43 24.73
CA ASN A 684 39.12 -31.65 23.75
C ASN A 684 38.55 -31.93 22.35
N SER A 685 37.94 -30.94 21.70
CA SER A 685 38.54 -29.82 20.93
C SER A 685 38.74 -30.20 19.45
N CYS A 686 38.26 -29.29 18.61
CA CYS A 686 38.29 -29.26 17.15
C CYS A 686 39.68 -29.50 16.52
N ILE A 687 39.71 -29.91 15.25
CA ILE A 687 40.31 -29.15 14.13
C ILE A 687 39.99 -29.83 12.77
N PHE A 688 39.46 -29.00 11.87
CA PHE A 688 39.52 -28.92 10.40
C PHE A 688 39.30 -30.10 9.43
N TRP A 689 38.57 -29.72 8.38
CA TRP A 689 38.14 -30.38 7.15
C TRP A 689 39.26 -30.93 6.24
N ARG A 690 38.98 -32.07 5.59
CA ARG A 690 38.90 -32.14 4.11
C ARG A 690 38.15 -33.38 3.62
N CYS A 691 37.35 -33.15 2.58
CA CYS A 691 36.45 -34.07 1.88
C CYS A 691 37.07 -35.41 1.45
N THR A 692 36.26 -36.48 1.45
CA THR A 692 35.77 -37.09 0.21
C THR A 692 34.64 -38.08 0.48
N SER A 693 33.78 -38.16 -0.52
CA SER A 693 32.50 -38.86 -0.68
C SER A 693 32.55 -40.37 -0.43
N HIS A 694 31.48 -40.89 0.20
CA HIS A 694 30.57 -41.94 -0.30
C HIS A 694 29.78 -42.54 0.87
N PHE A 695 28.47 -42.27 0.95
CA PHE A 695 27.56 -43.01 1.82
C PHE A 695 26.62 -43.87 0.98
N ILE A 696 26.79 -45.18 1.12
CA ILE A 696 25.79 -46.20 0.83
C ILE A 696 25.12 -46.49 2.19
N TRP A 697 23.81 -46.28 2.31
CA TRP A 697 23.03 -46.74 3.47
C TRP A 697 22.17 -47.94 3.06
N ASN A 698 22.59 -49.11 3.53
CA ASN A 698 21.73 -50.23 3.90
C ASN A 698 21.89 -50.38 5.42
N SER A 699 20.97 -50.79 6.27
CA SER A 699 19.52 -51.01 6.28
C SER A 699 19.27 -51.89 7.54
N HIS A 700 18.11 -51.73 8.19
CA HIS A 700 17.53 -52.65 9.20
C HIS A 700 18.15 -52.55 10.62
N PHE A 701 17.37 -52.53 11.71
CA PHE A 701 16.32 -53.45 12.16
C PHE A 701 15.25 -52.66 12.98
N ILE A 702 13.94 -52.87 12.77
CA ILE A 702 13.04 -53.86 13.45
C ILE A 702 12.98 -53.61 14.96
N GLY A 703 11.86 -53.45 15.66
CA GLY A 703 10.40 -53.60 15.49
C GLY A 703 9.83 -53.36 16.90
N PHE A 704 8.54 -53.31 17.23
CA PHE A 704 7.38 -54.01 16.73
C PHE A 704 6.12 -53.38 17.39
N GLU A 705 5.06 -53.27 16.58
CA GLU A 705 3.62 -53.57 16.81
C GLU A 705 2.91 -53.10 18.10
N ASN A 706 1.84 -52.30 18.01
CA ASN A 706 0.47 -52.56 17.50
C ASN A 706 -0.44 -53.32 18.49
N GLU A 707 -1.66 -52.80 18.70
CA GLU A 707 -2.89 -53.52 18.36
C GLU A 707 -4.13 -52.61 18.27
N LYS A 708 -4.83 -52.72 17.12
CA LYS A 708 -6.30 -52.75 16.87
C LYS A 708 -7.12 -51.49 17.22
N LYS A 709 -8.00 -50.99 16.35
CA LYS A 709 -8.94 -51.68 15.46
C LYS A 709 -9.44 -50.73 14.37
#